data_AF-A0A950Z5Q1-F1
#
_entry.id   AF-A0A950Z5Q1-F1
#
_cell.length_a   1.000
_cell.length_b   1.000
_cell.length_c   1.000
_cell.angle_alpha   90.00
_cell.angle_beta   90.00
_cell.angle_gamma   90.00
#
_symmetry.space_group_name_H-M   'P 1'
#
loop_
_entity.id
_entity.type
_entity.pdbx_description
1 polymer ?
#
loop_
_entity_poly.entity_id
_entity_poly.type
_entity_poly.pdbx_seq_one_letter_code
_entity_poly.pdbx_strand_id
1 'polypeptide(L)'
;MPPSKPEFEKRPRSIAIRGASGNNLKGVDLDLPLGQMTVVSGVSGSGKSTLVFDTIYAEGQRRYVETFSPYARQFFDRMDKAKADRIEGIPPAIALEQGNRVKTSRSTVGTLTEIADYLKLLYANLAEPWCPETGKRVVRHSPESVWREEMETGEREAGTEQRETDLLVLFPLVVPDSMSFDEAKQLLGKQGYRRLWLSGEVVELEKIGEAEVKRWPRAEKGRQIVVIQDRLKLRAADRARFIEAVECALGRGEGWVWIAAAGRKEVRKYTSKRICPDTGRVFAEPTPSLFSFNNPHGACPTCRGFGRTIEIDYDLAIPNRRMSLREGAIKPFQSEKNADCQRDLLRYCARVDIDVDTPFEDLPAKERKKVVEGDPRDPGATEWGPWYGVKGFFDWLESRSYKMHVRVLLSRYRAYRTCPSCGGRRFQPETLVYRAGGKNLGEVNDLPIEEALEFFRALEKNAVPKGKPNDPLVILFREITARLGYLQQVGLGYLNLNRSARTLSGGEVQRVHLTACLGSAMVNTLFVLDEPSVGLHARDVESLTAVMHQLRDKGNTLLVVEHDLGVIGAADHLVELGPGAGEAGGRLVYEGPPEASDKSSLTLDYLAGRRAFPDPKPRPMKNVAALRIAGASEHNLKNVSVDIPLRRLVCVTGVSGSGKSTLIEDVLYKNLQQLRGLVVEEPGRCEKLEGWEELGEVLMVDQSPIGRTPRSNPAVYAGAFDEVRKLYGSLPDSTRQGFDAGTFSFNSGDGRCPRCGGAGSEKIEMQFLSDLQLPCPECDGTRFRPDVLKIRYREKSVADVLAMTVDQASEFFAPGDHPRSEDPLCRRIVARLEPLRRVGLGYLRMGQGLNTLSGGEAQRLKVVGHLAETRGRGEKTNLLIFDEPTTGLHYEDVRGLLKV
;
A
#
# COMPACT_ATOMS: atom_id res chain seq x y z
N MET A 1 -34.56 -9.42 52.89
CA MET A 1 -33.15 -9.39 52.45
C MET A 1 -33.13 -9.38 50.94
N PRO A 2 -32.53 -8.38 50.26
CA PRO A 2 -32.32 -8.47 48.83
C PRO A 2 -31.25 -9.54 48.55
N PRO A 3 -31.32 -10.25 47.42
CA PRO A 3 -30.36 -11.30 47.08
C PRO A 3 -28.97 -10.68 46.95
N SER A 4 -27.97 -11.36 47.52
CA SER A 4 -26.55 -11.04 47.37
C SER A 4 -26.20 -10.91 45.90
N LYS A 5 -25.61 -9.78 45.51
CA LYS A 5 -25.00 -9.59 44.19
C LYS A 5 -24.06 -10.77 43.91
N PRO A 6 -24.04 -11.35 42.70
CA PRO A 6 -23.07 -12.37 42.35
C PRO A 6 -21.68 -11.76 42.50
N GLU A 7 -20.82 -12.41 43.29
CA GLU A 7 -19.38 -12.14 43.29
C GLU A 7 -18.88 -12.39 41.87
N PHE A 8 -18.59 -11.33 41.12
CA PHE A 8 -17.78 -11.46 39.91
C PHE A 8 -16.43 -12.02 40.36
N GLU A 9 -16.12 -13.26 39.96
CA GLU A 9 -14.79 -13.87 40.13
C GLU A 9 -13.71 -12.83 39.79
N LYS A 10 -12.70 -12.71 40.67
CA LYS A 10 -11.56 -11.83 40.46
C LYS A 10 -11.00 -12.08 39.06
N ARG A 11 -11.06 -11.07 38.19
CA ARG A 11 -10.49 -11.15 36.83
C ARG A 11 -9.07 -11.74 36.91
N PRO A 12 -8.69 -12.64 35.97
CA PRO A 12 -7.33 -13.15 35.91
C PRO A 12 -6.36 -11.98 35.91
N ARG A 13 -5.27 -12.09 36.67
CA ARG A 13 -4.24 -11.04 36.78
C ARG A 13 -3.16 -11.18 35.70
N SER A 14 -3.07 -12.34 35.07
CA SER A 14 -2.08 -12.68 34.07
C SER A 14 -2.64 -13.66 33.03
N ILE A 15 -1.97 -13.74 31.89
CA ILE A 15 -2.08 -14.85 30.93
C ILE A 15 -1.13 -15.93 31.41
N ALA A 16 -1.68 -17.03 31.93
CA ALA A 16 -0.89 -18.13 32.47
C ALA A 16 -0.67 -19.19 31.39
N ILE A 17 0.58 -19.40 31.01
CA ILE A 17 1.02 -20.36 30.00
C ILE A 17 1.78 -21.46 30.72
N ARG A 18 1.41 -22.72 30.48
CA ARG A 18 2.09 -23.88 31.06
C ARG A 18 2.45 -24.91 29.99
N GLY A 19 3.69 -25.40 30.03
CA GLY A 19 4.18 -26.47 29.16
C GLY A 19 4.21 -26.13 27.67
N ALA A 20 4.47 -24.87 27.29
CA ALA A 20 4.53 -24.50 25.88
C ALA A 20 5.70 -25.22 25.17
N SER A 21 5.39 -25.99 24.13
CA SER A 21 6.30 -26.92 23.45
C SER A 21 6.19 -26.87 21.91
N GLY A 22 5.64 -25.77 21.38
CA GLY A 22 5.63 -25.50 19.94
C GLY A 22 7.06 -25.37 19.36
N ASN A 23 7.27 -25.88 18.14
CA ASN A 23 8.56 -25.90 17.44
C ASN A 23 9.76 -26.30 18.31
N ASN A 24 10.58 -25.34 18.76
CA ASN A 24 11.77 -25.57 19.57
C ASN A 24 11.60 -25.21 21.06
N LEU A 25 10.40 -24.80 21.49
CA LEU A 25 10.10 -24.49 22.90
C LEU A 25 10.20 -25.75 23.78
N LYS A 26 10.76 -25.61 24.98
CA LYS A 26 11.09 -26.72 25.88
C LYS A 26 10.22 -26.72 27.15
N GLY A 27 8.90 -26.76 26.97
CA GLY A 27 7.96 -26.78 28.08
C GLY A 27 8.00 -25.47 28.87
N VAL A 28 7.89 -24.34 28.17
CA VAL A 28 7.99 -23.01 28.78
C VAL A 28 6.73 -22.73 29.62
N ASP A 29 6.96 -22.41 30.90
CA ASP A 29 5.97 -21.86 31.82
C ASP A 29 6.19 -20.35 31.94
N LEU A 30 5.13 -19.57 31.85
CA LEU A 30 5.21 -18.10 31.84
C LEU A 30 3.91 -17.46 32.36
N ASP A 31 4.02 -16.37 33.11
CA ASP A 31 2.86 -15.61 33.60
C ASP A 31 2.91 -14.15 33.14
N LEU A 32 2.22 -13.85 32.03
CA LEU A 32 2.25 -12.52 31.44
C LEU A 32 1.25 -11.57 32.13
N PRO A 33 1.67 -10.44 32.72
CA PRO A 33 0.76 -9.53 33.40
C PRO A 33 -0.23 -8.86 32.43
N LEU A 34 -1.51 -8.87 32.78
CA LEU A 34 -2.54 -8.18 32.00
C LEU A 34 -2.52 -6.67 32.26
N GLY A 35 -2.83 -5.89 31.22
CA GLY A 35 -2.84 -4.42 31.28
C GLY A 35 -1.44 -3.79 31.25
N GLN A 36 -0.41 -4.57 30.96
CA GLN A 36 0.99 -4.13 30.86
C GLN A 36 1.53 -4.30 29.44
N MET A 37 2.64 -3.62 29.15
CA MET A 37 3.47 -3.84 27.96
C MET A 37 4.60 -4.81 28.30
N THR A 38 4.47 -6.06 27.84
CA THR A 38 5.53 -7.05 27.92
C THR A 38 6.35 -7.04 26.63
N VAL A 39 7.67 -6.95 26.75
CA VAL A 39 8.61 -7.13 25.64
C VAL A 39 9.23 -8.53 25.70
N VAL A 40 9.27 -9.23 24.56
CA VAL A 40 9.93 -10.52 24.37
C VAL A 40 11.19 -10.31 23.54
N SER A 41 12.35 -10.63 24.11
CA SER A 41 13.65 -10.52 23.46
C SER A 41 14.47 -11.82 23.51
N GLY A 42 15.68 -11.78 22.95
CA GLY A 42 16.59 -12.91 22.84
C GLY A 42 17.12 -13.13 21.43
N VAL A 43 18.08 -14.03 21.27
CA VAL A 43 18.79 -14.26 19.98
C VAL A 43 17.87 -14.73 18.84
N SER A 44 18.27 -14.51 17.59
CA SER A 44 17.58 -14.99 16.39
C SER A 44 17.37 -16.51 16.47
N GLY A 45 16.13 -16.97 16.26
CA GLY A 45 15.81 -18.40 16.37
C GLY A 45 15.69 -18.95 17.80
N SER A 46 15.68 -18.10 18.84
CA SER A 46 15.51 -18.57 20.23
C SER A 46 14.11 -19.10 20.57
N GLY A 47 13.12 -18.88 19.70
CA GLY A 47 11.72 -19.29 19.90
C GLY A 47 10.72 -18.15 20.16
N LYS A 48 11.14 -16.88 20.03
CA LYS A 48 10.29 -15.68 20.23
C LYS A 48 9.00 -15.72 19.44
N SER A 49 9.10 -15.81 18.12
CA SER A 49 7.92 -15.81 17.25
C SER A 49 7.04 -17.04 17.48
N THR A 50 7.61 -18.18 17.86
CA THR A 50 6.84 -19.37 18.20
C THR A 50 6.05 -19.21 19.50
N LEU A 51 6.63 -18.59 20.52
CA LEU A 51 5.90 -18.28 21.75
C LEU A 51 4.82 -17.22 21.48
N VAL A 52 5.18 -16.14 20.80
CA VAL A 52 4.34 -14.96 20.67
C VAL A 52 3.25 -15.13 19.62
N PHE A 53 3.60 -15.55 18.40
CA PHE A 53 2.67 -15.68 17.28
C PHE A 53 2.04 -17.06 17.20
N ASP A 54 2.85 -18.12 17.17
CA ASP A 54 2.35 -19.49 16.94
C ASP A 54 1.63 -20.08 18.16
N THR A 55 1.88 -19.54 19.36
CA THR A 55 1.28 -20.03 20.61
C THR A 55 0.27 -19.03 21.16
N ILE A 56 0.72 -17.86 21.64
CA ILE A 56 -0.15 -16.92 22.35
C ILE A 56 -1.16 -16.27 21.40
N TYR A 57 -0.72 -15.58 20.36
CA TYR A 57 -1.62 -14.94 19.40
C TYR A 57 -2.55 -15.94 18.74
N ALA A 58 -2.01 -17.07 18.25
CA ALA A 58 -2.81 -18.12 17.62
C ALA A 58 -3.92 -18.62 18.54
N GLU A 59 -3.63 -18.85 19.82
CA GLU A 59 -4.63 -19.32 20.78
C GLU A 59 -5.67 -18.23 21.12
N GLY A 60 -5.24 -16.97 21.29
CA GLY A 60 -6.14 -15.85 21.54
C GLY A 60 -7.08 -15.57 20.36
N GLN A 61 -6.56 -15.66 19.13
CA GLN A 61 -7.35 -15.56 17.91
C GLN A 61 -8.30 -16.75 17.75
N ARG A 62 -7.80 -17.99 17.91
CA ARG A 62 -8.60 -19.22 17.79
C ARG A 62 -9.78 -19.19 18.76
N ARG A 63 -9.54 -18.95 20.04
CA ARG A 63 -10.61 -18.91 21.07
C ARG A 63 -11.65 -17.84 20.77
N TYR A 64 -11.23 -16.67 20.28
CA TYR A 64 -12.16 -15.62 19.88
C TYR A 64 -12.98 -16.03 18.65
N VAL A 65 -12.33 -16.57 17.61
CA VAL A 65 -13.00 -17.00 16.38
C VAL A 65 -13.95 -18.19 16.60
N GLU A 66 -13.64 -19.07 17.56
CA GLU A 66 -14.53 -20.17 17.96
C GLU A 66 -15.85 -19.72 18.57
N THR A 67 -15.96 -18.46 19.00
CA THR A 67 -17.24 -17.86 19.45
C THR A 67 -18.13 -17.39 18.30
N PHE A 68 -17.65 -17.41 17.05
CA PHE A 68 -18.43 -17.05 15.88
C PHE A 68 -19.38 -18.20 15.49
N SER A 69 -19.92 -18.15 14.26
CA SER A 69 -20.90 -19.11 13.77
C SER A 69 -20.39 -20.57 13.80
N PRO A 70 -21.28 -21.57 13.93
CA PRO A 70 -20.91 -22.99 13.86
C PRO A 70 -20.13 -23.35 12.59
N TYR A 71 -20.38 -22.65 11.48
CA TYR A 71 -19.63 -22.80 10.22
C TYR A 71 -18.16 -22.42 10.37
N ALA A 72 -17.85 -21.27 11.00
CA ALA A 72 -16.46 -20.87 11.23
C ALA A 72 -15.73 -21.88 12.13
N ARG A 73 -16.41 -22.37 13.19
CA ARG A 73 -15.84 -23.36 14.12
C ARG A 73 -15.38 -24.64 13.41
N GLN A 74 -16.12 -25.15 12.44
CA GLN A 74 -15.74 -26.36 11.69
C GLN A 74 -14.40 -26.26 10.94
N PHE A 75 -13.98 -25.06 10.52
CA PHE A 75 -12.68 -24.86 9.88
C PHE A 75 -11.56 -24.70 10.90
N PHE A 76 -11.83 -24.04 12.02
CA PHE A 76 -10.86 -23.85 13.09
C PHE A 76 -10.59 -25.13 13.89
N ASP A 77 -11.57 -26.03 14.01
CA ASP A 77 -11.38 -27.36 14.61
C ASP A 77 -10.34 -28.21 13.84
N ARG A 78 -10.03 -27.87 12.58
CA ARG A 78 -8.99 -28.53 11.76
C ARG A 78 -7.61 -27.89 11.93
N MET A 79 -7.51 -26.73 12.59
CA MET A 79 -6.21 -26.14 12.91
C MET A 79 -5.63 -26.86 14.12
N ASP A 80 -4.33 -27.12 14.07
CA ASP A 80 -3.63 -27.61 15.25
C ASP A 80 -3.74 -26.58 16.37
N LYS A 81 -4.17 -27.03 17.55
CA LYS A 81 -4.13 -26.21 18.75
C LYS A 81 -2.67 -25.86 19.07
N ALA A 82 -2.46 -24.70 19.67
CA ALA A 82 -1.16 -24.35 20.20
C ALA A 82 -0.65 -25.47 21.11
N LYS A 83 0.60 -25.91 20.88
CA LYS A 83 1.22 -26.99 21.65
C LYS A 83 1.61 -26.47 23.03
N ALA A 84 0.68 -26.55 23.98
CA ALA A 84 0.86 -26.20 25.38
C ALA A 84 -0.07 -27.08 26.24
N ASP A 85 0.36 -27.39 27.46
CA ASP A 85 -0.45 -28.16 28.40
C ASP A 85 -1.68 -27.36 28.83
N ARG A 86 -1.48 -26.06 29.09
CA ARG A 86 -2.55 -25.17 29.55
C ARG A 86 -2.26 -23.71 29.23
N ILE A 87 -3.28 -23.00 28.75
CA ILE A 87 -3.26 -21.54 28.57
C ILE A 87 -4.55 -20.95 29.17
N GLU A 88 -4.42 -20.09 30.17
CA GLU A 88 -5.53 -19.48 30.90
C GLU A 88 -5.45 -17.95 30.86
N GLY A 89 -6.60 -17.27 30.97
CA GLY A 89 -6.65 -15.81 31.05
C GLY A 89 -6.34 -15.06 29.74
N ILE A 90 -6.30 -15.75 28.59
CA ILE A 90 -5.94 -15.13 27.30
C ILE A 90 -7.08 -14.29 26.71
N PRO A 91 -6.88 -12.97 26.46
CA PRO A 91 -7.87 -12.13 25.78
C PRO A 91 -7.93 -12.38 24.27
N PRO A 92 -8.95 -11.84 23.56
CA PRO A 92 -8.94 -11.76 22.11
C PRO A 92 -7.66 -11.07 21.61
N ALA A 93 -6.99 -11.67 20.63
CA ALA A 93 -5.68 -11.22 20.20
C ALA A 93 -5.69 -10.62 18.79
N ILE A 94 -4.90 -9.55 18.59
CA ILE A 94 -4.69 -8.87 17.31
C ILE A 94 -3.18 -8.79 17.07
N ALA A 95 -2.70 -9.34 15.96
CA ALA A 95 -1.29 -9.27 15.57
C ALA A 95 -1.02 -8.16 14.56
N LEU A 96 0.06 -7.43 14.78
CA LEU A 96 0.65 -6.44 13.88
C LEU A 96 2.03 -6.95 13.44
N GLU A 97 2.03 -7.90 12.50
CA GLU A 97 3.23 -8.51 11.93
C GLU A 97 3.95 -7.62 10.92
N GLN A 98 5.22 -7.91 10.68
CA GLN A 98 6.01 -7.28 9.62
C GLN A 98 5.51 -7.69 8.22
N GLY A 99 5.38 -6.71 7.32
CA GLY A 99 5.22 -6.93 5.88
C GLY A 99 3.94 -6.36 5.26
N ASN A 100 4.03 -6.04 3.97
CA ASN A 100 2.93 -5.45 3.23
C ASN A 100 1.95 -6.53 2.71
N ARG A 101 0.99 -6.93 3.55
CA ARG A 101 -0.08 -7.88 3.17
C ARG A 101 -1.14 -7.27 2.25
N VAL A 102 -1.07 -5.96 1.95
CA VAL A 102 -2.09 -5.26 1.18
C VAL A 102 -1.98 -5.63 -0.31
N LYS A 103 -2.80 -6.61 -0.71
CA LYS A 103 -2.83 -7.10 -2.11
C LYS A 103 -3.50 -6.10 -3.07
N THR A 104 -4.44 -5.29 -2.60
CA THR A 104 -5.24 -4.37 -3.43
C THR A 104 -4.45 -3.11 -3.82
N SER A 105 -4.47 -2.77 -5.11
CA SER A 105 -3.86 -1.56 -5.66
C SER A 105 -4.69 -0.29 -5.43
N ARG A 106 -5.92 -0.41 -4.91
CA ARG A 106 -6.84 0.72 -4.67
C ARG A 106 -6.71 1.28 -3.26
N SER A 107 -6.23 0.50 -2.30
CA SER A 107 -6.04 0.95 -0.90
C SER A 107 -4.98 2.06 -0.80
N THR A 108 -5.25 3.03 0.06
CA THR A 108 -4.38 4.17 0.40
C THR A 108 -4.19 4.29 1.91
N VAL A 109 -3.27 5.15 2.34
CA VAL A 109 -3.11 5.52 3.76
C VAL A 109 -4.45 5.98 4.35
N GLY A 110 -5.20 6.82 3.63
CA GLY A 110 -6.51 7.30 4.08
C GLY A 110 -7.57 6.21 4.25
N THR A 111 -7.54 5.14 3.44
CA THR A 111 -8.47 4.02 3.61
C THR A 111 -8.03 3.04 4.70
N LEU A 112 -6.72 2.83 4.88
CA LEU A 112 -6.21 1.95 5.95
C LEU A 112 -6.44 2.53 7.35
N THR A 113 -6.48 3.86 7.46
CA THR A 113 -6.67 4.60 8.72
C THR A 113 -8.12 4.98 8.97
N GLU A 114 -9.04 4.59 8.08
CA GLU A 114 -10.46 4.97 8.07
C GLU A 114 -10.71 6.48 7.96
N ILE A 115 -9.67 7.31 7.84
CA ILE A 115 -9.78 8.77 7.68
C ILE A 115 -10.63 9.09 6.45
N ALA A 116 -10.47 8.35 5.35
CA ALA A 116 -11.28 8.52 4.14
C ALA A 116 -12.78 8.35 4.39
N ASP A 117 -13.19 7.51 5.35
CA ASP A 117 -14.59 7.29 5.69
C ASP A 117 -15.19 8.44 6.50
N TYR A 118 -14.39 9.10 7.33
CA TYR A 118 -14.81 10.34 7.99
C TYR A 118 -14.81 11.52 7.00
N LEU A 119 -13.83 11.60 6.10
CA LEU A 119 -13.72 12.67 5.11
C LEU A 119 -14.91 12.70 4.15
N LYS A 120 -15.38 11.54 3.67
CA LYS A 120 -16.56 11.49 2.79
C LYS A 120 -17.82 11.98 3.51
N LEU A 121 -17.95 11.73 4.81
CA LEU A 121 -19.07 12.24 5.62
C LEU A 121 -18.94 13.74 5.87
N LEU A 122 -17.73 14.21 6.20
CA LEU A 122 -17.46 15.63 6.43
C LEU A 122 -17.74 16.45 5.17
N TYR A 123 -17.18 16.05 4.03
CA TYR A 123 -17.37 16.76 2.76
C TYR A 123 -18.82 16.70 2.27
N ALA A 124 -19.55 15.60 2.50
CA ALA A 124 -20.97 15.53 2.16
C ALA A 124 -21.82 16.59 2.88
N ASN A 125 -21.44 16.94 4.12
CA ASN A 125 -22.19 17.90 4.93
C ASN A 125 -21.67 19.34 4.81
N LEU A 126 -20.37 19.53 4.61
CA LEU A 126 -19.72 20.84 4.69
C LEU A 126 -19.34 21.43 3.33
N ALA A 127 -19.06 20.60 2.32
CA ALA A 127 -18.49 21.10 1.07
C ALA A 127 -19.54 21.80 0.19
N GLU A 128 -19.15 22.93 -0.39
CA GLU A 128 -19.99 23.71 -1.31
C GLU A 128 -19.43 23.58 -2.74
N PRO A 129 -20.28 23.47 -3.77
CA PRO A 129 -19.82 23.38 -5.15
C PRO A 129 -19.36 24.74 -5.68
N TRP A 130 -18.30 24.73 -6.49
CA TRP A 130 -17.78 25.89 -7.19
C TRP A 130 -17.94 25.68 -8.69
N CYS A 131 -18.50 26.68 -9.38
CA CYS A 131 -18.65 26.58 -10.82
C CYS A 131 -17.27 26.73 -11.49
N PRO A 132 -16.81 25.73 -12.26
CA PRO A 132 -15.49 25.78 -12.90
C PRO A 132 -15.41 26.84 -14.00
N GLU A 133 -16.55 27.26 -14.56
CA GLU A 133 -16.61 28.26 -15.63
C GLU A 133 -16.58 29.70 -15.09
N THR A 134 -17.27 29.97 -13.98
CA THR A 134 -17.35 31.33 -13.42
C THR A 134 -16.44 31.55 -12.22
N GLY A 135 -15.89 30.47 -11.64
CA GLY A 135 -15.14 30.54 -10.38
C GLY A 135 -15.98 30.95 -9.17
N LYS A 136 -17.30 31.08 -9.31
CA LYS A 136 -18.21 31.48 -8.23
C LYS A 136 -18.74 30.26 -7.49
N ARG A 137 -19.03 30.48 -6.21
CA ARG A 137 -19.68 29.51 -5.33
C ARG A 137 -21.14 29.30 -5.74
N VAL A 138 -21.57 28.05 -5.77
CA VAL A 138 -22.95 27.66 -6.12
C VAL A 138 -23.73 27.47 -4.82
N VAL A 139 -24.52 28.47 -4.47
CA VAL A 139 -25.27 28.53 -3.21
C VAL A 139 -26.74 28.23 -3.46
N ARG A 140 -27.38 27.52 -2.51
CA ARG A 140 -28.85 27.43 -2.46
C ARG A 140 -29.38 28.63 -1.73
N HIS A 141 -30.30 29.34 -2.36
CA HIS A 141 -30.88 30.52 -1.76
C HIS A 141 -32.22 30.17 -1.12
N SER A 142 -32.35 30.50 0.16
CA SER A 142 -33.65 30.59 0.82
C SER A 142 -34.19 32.01 0.67
N PRO A 143 -35.50 32.23 0.85
CA PRO A 143 -36.05 33.60 0.88
C PRO A 143 -35.25 34.54 1.80
N GLU A 144 -34.81 34.06 2.96
CA GLU A 144 -34.02 34.83 3.93
C GLU A 144 -32.61 35.15 3.43
N SER A 145 -31.96 34.24 2.70
CA SER A 145 -30.62 34.50 2.16
C SER A 145 -30.70 35.53 1.02
N VAL A 146 -31.71 35.44 0.15
CA VAL A 146 -31.95 36.43 -0.90
C VAL A 146 -32.18 37.81 -0.30
N TRP A 147 -33.00 37.91 0.75
CA TRP A 147 -33.23 39.17 1.46
C TRP A 147 -31.94 39.78 2.00
N ARG A 148 -31.09 38.96 2.64
CA ARG A 148 -29.83 39.43 3.22
C ARG A 148 -28.89 39.96 2.15
N GLU A 149 -28.72 39.23 1.05
CA GLU A 149 -27.85 39.64 -0.06
C GLU A 149 -28.35 40.91 -0.75
N GLU A 150 -29.66 41.05 -0.94
CA GLU A 150 -30.24 42.27 -1.51
C GLU A 150 -30.07 43.47 -0.58
N MET A 151 -30.22 43.29 0.74
CA MET A 151 -29.92 44.33 1.72
C MET A 151 -28.45 44.76 1.70
N GLU A 152 -27.51 43.81 1.75
CA GLU A 152 -26.08 44.10 1.66
C GLU A 152 -25.70 44.78 0.33
N THR A 153 -26.34 44.38 -0.78
CA THR A 153 -26.11 44.98 -2.10
C THR A 153 -26.66 46.41 -2.15
N GLY A 154 -27.86 46.63 -1.60
CA GLY A 154 -28.46 47.95 -1.48
C GLY A 154 -27.60 48.92 -0.67
N GLU A 155 -27.02 48.45 0.45
CA GLU A 155 -26.09 49.25 1.26
C GLU A 155 -24.81 49.61 0.51
N ARG A 156 -24.25 48.67 -0.27
CA ARG A 156 -23.04 48.92 -1.10
C ARG A 156 -23.31 49.87 -2.26
N GLU A 157 -24.46 49.78 -2.91
CA GLU A 157 -24.83 50.64 -4.05
C GLU A 157 -25.27 52.06 -3.62
N ALA A 158 -25.74 52.24 -2.38
CA ALA A 158 -26.32 53.50 -1.92
C ALA A 158 -25.30 54.57 -1.48
N GLY A 159 -24.11 54.20 -0.99
CA GLY A 159 -23.23 55.18 -0.33
C GLY A 159 -23.95 55.90 0.84
N THR A 160 -23.48 57.09 1.24
CA THR A 160 -24.04 57.88 2.37
C THR A 160 -25.45 58.44 2.15
N GLU A 161 -26.07 58.26 0.98
CA GLU A 161 -27.45 58.69 0.70
C GLU A 161 -28.35 57.47 0.44
N GLN A 162 -29.31 57.22 1.33
CA GLN A 162 -30.31 56.16 1.16
C GLN A 162 -31.19 56.45 -0.07
N ARG A 163 -30.81 55.96 -1.25
CA ARG A 163 -31.69 55.93 -2.42
C ARG A 163 -32.66 54.76 -2.29
N GLU A 164 -33.94 55.08 -2.10
CA GLU A 164 -35.03 54.12 -2.15
C GLU A 164 -35.09 53.46 -3.54
N THR A 165 -34.60 52.23 -3.65
CA THR A 165 -34.57 51.50 -4.92
C THR A 165 -35.82 50.63 -5.01
N ASP A 166 -36.65 50.85 -6.04
CA ASP A 166 -37.78 49.98 -6.36
C ASP A 166 -37.26 48.64 -6.90
N LEU A 167 -37.59 47.53 -6.24
CA LEU A 167 -37.24 46.18 -6.67
C LEU A 167 -38.44 45.47 -7.29
N LEU A 168 -38.16 44.71 -8.34
CA LEU A 168 -39.07 43.77 -8.97
C LEU A 168 -38.65 42.35 -8.58
N VAL A 169 -39.56 41.61 -7.95
CA VAL A 169 -39.41 40.17 -7.72
C VAL A 169 -40.02 39.46 -8.91
N LEU A 170 -39.21 38.68 -9.62
CA LEU A 170 -39.52 38.08 -10.90
C LEU A 170 -39.35 36.55 -10.82
N PHE A 171 -40.10 35.80 -11.64
CA PHE A 171 -39.81 34.38 -11.87
C PHE A 171 -39.86 34.03 -13.35
N PRO A 172 -38.93 33.20 -13.85
CA PRO A 172 -38.98 32.72 -15.22
C PRO A 172 -40.02 31.61 -15.36
N LEU A 173 -40.74 31.60 -16.49
CA LEU A 173 -41.70 30.56 -16.86
C LEU A 173 -41.48 30.17 -18.33
N VAL A 174 -41.42 28.88 -18.63
CA VAL A 174 -41.33 28.41 -20.02
C VAL A 174 -42.74 28.08 -20.51
N VAL A 175 -43.19 28.78 -21.55
CA VAL A 175 -44.44 28.48 -22.26
C VAL A 175 -44.14 27.42 -23.31
N PRO A 176 -44.68 26.19 -23.20
CA PRO A 176 -44.41 25.11 -24.14
C PRO A 176 -44.86 25.43 -25.56
N ASP A 177 -44.17 24.91 -26.58
CA ASP A 177 -44.59 25.09 -27.98
C ASP A 177 -45.97 24.46 -28.29
N SER A 178 -46.44 23.53 -27.45
CA SER A 178 -47.76 22.90 -27.53
C SER A 178 -48.90 23.79 -27.02
N MET A 179 -48.60 24.96 -26.44
CA MET A 179 -49.57 25.91 -25.90
C MET A 179 -49.43 27.24 -26.64
N SER A 180 -50.54 27.82 -27.05
CA SER A 180 -50.52 29.15 -27.66
C SER A 180 -50.20 30.22 -26.60
N PHE A 181 -49.56 31.31 -27.02
CA PHE A 181 -49.23 32.39 -26.09
C PHE A 181 -50.49 33.05 -25.51
N ASP A 182 -51.60 33.06 -26.25
CA ASP A 182 -52.89 33.59 -25.77
C ASP A 182 -53.49 32.72 -24.66
N GLU A 183 -53.40 31.40 -24.76
CA GLU A 183 -53.79 30.49 -23.67
C GLU A 183 -52.92 30.72 -22.44
N ALA A 184 -51.61 30.90 -22.61
CA ALA A 184 -50.70 31.21 -21.52
C ALA A 184 -51.06 32.56 -20.84
N LYS A 185 -51.42 33.59 -21.63
CA LYS A 185 -51.92 34.87 -21.10
C LYS A 185 -53.19 34.68 -20.28
N GLN A 186 -54.17 33.93 -20.78
CA GLN A 186 -55.41 33.69 -20.05
C GLN A 186 -55.18 32.96 -18.72
N LEU A 187 -54.28 31.96 -18.70
CA LEU A 187 -53.92 31.24 -17.47
C LEU A 187 -53.23 32.13 -16.45
N LEU A 188 -52.26 32.95 -16.87
CA LEU A 188 -51.59 33.91 -16.00
C LEU A 188 -52.57 34.96 -15.46
N GLY A 189 -53.49 35.46 -16.29
CA GLY A 189 -54.54 36.37 -15.89
C GLY A 189 -55.50 35.77 -14.84
N LYS A 190 -55.92 34.51 -15.02
CA LYS A 190 -56.73 33.78 -14.01
C LYS A 190 -56.01 33.61 -12.67
N GLN A 191 -54.69 33.55 -12.68
CA GLN A 191 -53.86 33.48 -11.47
C GLN A 191 -53.57 34.86 -10.86
N GLY A 192 -54.06 35.95 -11.47
CA GLY A 192 -53.94 37.32 -10.96
C GLY A 192 -52.76 38.12 -11.53
N TYR A 193 -51.95 37.55 -12.43
CA TYR A 193 -50.83 38.28 -13.03
C TYR A 193 -51.29 39.18 -14.17
N ARG A 194 -50.89 40.46 -14.09
CA ARG A 194 -51.21 41.47 -15.12
C ARG A 194 -50.00 42.03 -15.85
N ARG A 195 -48.78 41.74 -15.39
CA ARG A 195 -47.56 42.36 -15.89
C ARG A 195 -46.44 41.34 -16.06
N LEU A 196 -45.73 41.42 -17.18
CA LEU A 196 -44.53 40.66 -17.47
C LEU A 196 -43.32 41.59 -17.57
N TRP A 197 -42.13 41.02 -17.41
CA TRP A 197 -40.86 41.72 -17.61
C TRP A 197 -40.22 41.30 -18.93
N LEU A 198 -39.81 42.29 -19.72
CA LEU A 198 -39.20 42.10 -21.03
C LEU A 198 -37.99 43.03 -21.19
N SER A 199 -36.79 42.50 -20.93
CA SER A 199 -35.51 43.18 -21.22
C SER A 199 -35.39 44.61 -20.69
N GLY A 200 -35.88 44.84 -19.46
CA GLY A 200 -35.88 46.13 -18.77
C GLY A 200 -37.22 46.88 -18.80
N GLU A 201 -38.21 46.41 -19.56
CA GLU A 201 -39.54 47.01 -19.67
C GLU A 201 -40.59 46.18 -18.93
N VAL A 202 -41.53 46.87 -18.28
CA VAL A 202 -42.73 46.24 -17.70
C VAL A 202 -43.84 46.32 -18.72
N VAL A 203 -44.33 45.19 -19.20
CA VAL A 203 -45.36 45.09 -20.24
C VAL A 203 -46.65 44.54 -19.64
N GLU A 204 -47.78 45.20 -19.89
CA GLU A 204 -49.10 44.74 -19.43
C GLU A 204 -49.60 43.59 -20.30
N LEU A 205 -50.15 42.55 -19.66
CA LEU A 205 -50.51 41.28 -20.29
C LEU A 205 -51.43 41.45 -21.52
N GLU A 206 -52.37 42.39 -21.44
CA GLU A 206 -53.36 42.68 -22.48
C GLU A 206 -52.76 43.36 -23.72
N LYS A 207 -51.62 44.05 -23.56
CA LYS A 207 -50.93 44.78 -24.63
C LYS A 207 -49.89 43.94 -25.36
N ILE A 208 -49.73 42.67 -25.00
CA ILE A 208 -48.75 41.76 -25.61
C ILE A 208 -49.34 41.14 -26.87
N GLY A 209 -48.86 41.60 -28.02
CA GLY A 209 -49.16 41.03 -29.34
C GLY A 209 -48.05 40.12 -29.85
N GLU A 210 -48.16 39.67 -31.10
CA GLU A 210 -47.17 38.77 -31.72
C GLU A 210 -45.76 39.37 -31.83
N ALA A 211 -45.66 40.69 -31.96
CA ALA A 211 -44.39 41.40 -32.07
C ALA A 211 -43.57 41.32 -30.78
N GLU A 212 -44.21 41.50 -29.62
CA GLU A 212 -43.60 41.38 -28.31
C GLU A 212 -43.23 39.92 -27.99
N VAL A 213 -44.10 38.96 -28.36
CA VAL A 213 -43.82 37.53 -28.16
C VAL A 213 -42.50 37.12 -28.81
N LYS A 214 -42.18 37.67 -29.99
CA LYS A 214 -40.92 37.42 -30.71
C LYS A 214 -39.68 37.92 -29.95
N ARG A 215 -39.80 38.91 -29.05
CA ARG A 215 -38.69 39.48 -28.27
C ARG A 215 -38.22 38.56 -27.12
N TRP A 216 -39.04 37.63 -26.63
CA TRP A 216 -38.61 36.68 -25.61
C TRP A 216 -37.75 35.55 -26.19
N PRO A 217 -36.68 35.14 -25.48
CA PRO A 217 -35.77 34.10 -25.94
C PRO A 217 -36.48 32.74 -26.03
N ARG A 218 -36.04 31.94 -27.02
CA ARG A 218 -36.44 30.53 -27.10
C ARG A 218 -35.66 29.71 -26.08
N ALA A 219 -36.37 28.77 -25.45
CA ALA A 219 -35.82 27.70 -24.64
C ALA A 219 -35.98 26.36 -25.39
N GLU A 220 -35.40 25.30 -24.84
CA GLU A 220 -35.32 23.96 -25.48
C GLU A 220 -36.68 23.35 -25.84
N LYS A 221 -37.75 23.75 -25.12
CA LYS A 221 -39.14 23.29 -25.33
C LYS A 221 -40.17 24.43 -25.27
N GLY A 222 -39.85 25.62 -25.77
CA GLY A 222 -40.81 26.72 -25.77
C GLY A 222 -40.20 28.13 -25.75
N ARG A 223 -40.96 29.11 -25.26
CA ARG A 223 -40.46 30.48 -25.01
C ARG A 223 -40.35 30.75 -23.52
N GLN A 224 -39.22 31.30 -23.09
CA GLN A 224 -39.03 31.70 -21.70
C GLN A 224 -39.51 33.13 -21.49
N ILE A 225 -40.61 33.28 -20.74
CA ILE A 225 -41.12 34.56 -20.28
C ILE A 225 -40.71 34.82 -18.83
N VAL A 226 -40.79 36.08 -18.41
CA VAL A 226 -40.48 36.49 -17.03
C VAL A 226 -41.70 37.19 -16.45
N VAL A 227 -42.26 36.62 -15.39
CA VAL A 227 -43.46 37.13 -14.74
C VAL A 227 -43.07 37.97 -13.53
N ILE A 228 -43.75 39.09 -13.31
CA ILE A 228 -43.54 39.93 -12.12
C ILE A 228 -44.43 39.38 -11.00
N GLN A 229 -43.79 38.86 -9.95
CA GLN A 229 -44.48 38.38 -8.74
C GLN A 229 -44.91 39.54 -7.85
N ASP A 230 -44.01 40.47 -7.56
CA ASP A 230 -44.31 41.65 -6.74
C ASP A 230 -43.37 42.82 -7.10
N ARG A 231 -43.80 44.04 -6.77
CA ARG A 231 -43.01 45.28 -6.84
C ARG A 231 -43.04 45.94 -5.47
N LEU A 232 -41.86 46.08 -4.87
CA LEU A 232 -41.71 46.55 -3.50
C LEU A 232 -40.43 47.38 -3.34
N LYS A 233 -40.37 48.20 -2.28
CA LYS A 233 -39.19 48.98 -1.93
C LYS A 233 -38.31 48.18 -0.97
N LEU A 234 -37.00 48.24 -1.14
CA LEU A 234 -36.07 47.56 -0.23
C LEU A 234 -35.98 48.33 1.11
N ARG A 235 -36.86 48.02 2.06
CA ARG A 235 -36.91 48.63 3.39
C ARG A 235 -37.07 47.57 4.47
N ALA A 236 -36.42 47.73 5.62
CA ALA A 236 -36.51 46.77 6.73
C ALA A 236 -37.96 46.44 7.14
N ALA A 237 -38.88 47.40 7.04
CA ALA A 237 -40.31 47.21 7.33
C ALA A 237 -41.03 46.27 6.36
N ASP A 238 -40.56 46.18 5.10
CA ASP A 238 -41.18 45.38 4.03
C ASP A 238 -40.62 43.94 3.99
N ARG A 239 -39.81 43.54 4.98
CA ARG A 239 -39.14 42.22 5.03
C ARG A 239 -40.11 41.05 4.86
N ALA A 240 -41.20 41.02 5.62
CA ALA A 240 -42.16 39.90 5.58
C ALA A 240 -42.76 39.72 4.18
N ARG A 241 -43.15 40.83 3.54
CA ARG A 241 -43.71 40.85 2.19
C ARG A 241 -42.68 40.41 1.13
N PHE A 242 -41.42 40.85 1.26
CA PHE A 242 -40.36 40.39 0.36
C PHE A 242 -40.14 38.88 0.45
N ILE A 243 -40.07 38.34 1.67
CA ILE A 243 -39.89 36.90 1.90
C ILE A 243 -41.01 36.10 1.24
N GLU A 244 -42.27 36.50 1.46
CA GLU A 244 -43.44 35.87 0.86
C GLU A 244 -43.42 35.94 -0.69
N ALA A 245 -43.05 37.10 -1.25
CA ALA A 245 -42.92 37.27 -2.69
C ALA A 245 -41.82 36.36 -3.28
N VAL A 246 -40.66 36.26 -2.62
CA VAL A 246 -39.57 35.37 -3.05
C VAL A 246 -39.95 33.91 -2.92
N GLU A 247 -40.65 33.51 -1.86
CA GLU A 247 -41.14 32.14 -1.68
C GLU A 247 -42.12 31.75 -2.78
N CYS A 248 -43.09 32.63 -3.10
CA CYS A 248 -44.01 32.42 -4.22
C CYS A 248 -43.28 32.34 -5.57
N ALA A 249 -42.30 33.23 -5.80
CA ALA A 249 -41.52 33.25 -7.04
C ALA A 249 -40.69 31.98 -7.20
N LEU A 250 -40.01 31.52 -6.13
CA LEU A 250 -39.27 30.25 -6.13
C LEU A 250 -40.20 29.07 -6.40
N GLY A 251 -41.40 29.04 -5.80
CA GLY A 251 -42.38 27.97 -6.04
C GLY A 251 -42.85 27.90 -7.49
N ARG A 252 -43.14 29.04 -8.11
CA ARG A 252 -43.69 29.12 -9.48
C ARG A 252 -42.63 29.10 -10.58
N GLY A 253 -41.42 29.58 -10.30
CA GLY A 253 -40.27 29.58 -11.21
C GLY A 253 -39.46 28.30 -11.19
N GLU A 254 -40.03 27.17 -10.73
CA GLU A 254 -39.34 25.88 -10.55
C GLU A 254 -38.01 25.99 -9.77
N GLY A 255 -38.01 26.81 -8.71
CA GLY A 255 -36.85 27.08 -7.88
C GLY A 255 -35.96 28.22 -8.36
N TRP A 256 -36.42 29.03 -9.31
CA TRP A 256 -35.74 30.27 -9.74
C TRP A 256 -36.50 31.51 -9.29
N VAL A 257 -35.75 32.51 -8.83
CA VAL A 257 -36.25 33.86 -8.58
C VAL A 257 -35.23 34.87 -9.09
N TRP A 258 -35.72 35.88 -9.79
CA TRP A 258 -34.94 36.90 -10.44
C TRP A 258 -35.28 38.24 -9.80
N ILE A 259 -34.28 39.06 -9.52
CA ILE A 259 -34.46 40.38 -8.91
C ILE A 259 -33.88 41.44 -9.83
N ALA A 260 -34.68 42.45 -10.12
CA ALA A 260 -34.27 43.59 -10.94
C ALA A 260 -34.64 44.90 -10.26
N ALA A 261 -33.76 45.89 -10.34
CA ALA A 261 -34.12 47.27 -10.00
C ALA A 261 -35.00 47.84 -11.11
N ALA A 262 -36.06 48.56 -10.74
CA ALA A 262 -36.98 49.17 -11.69
C ALA A 262 -36.21 50.11 -12.65
N GLY A 263 -36.37 49.92 -13.96
CA GLY A 263 -35.70 50.70 -15.00
C GLY A 263 -34.27 50.25 -15.35
N ARG A 264 -33.71 49.24 -14.68
CA ARG A 264 -32.45 48.59 -15.09
C ARG A 264 -32.73 47.33 -15.91
N LYS A 265 -31.82 47.05 -16.87
CA LYS A 265 -31.85 45.82 -17.68
C LYS A 265 -31.20 44.63 -16.97
N GLU A 266 -30.32 44.89 -16.01
CA GLU A 266 -29.59 43.87 -15.26
C GLU A 266 -30.52 43.16 -14.29
N VAL A 267 -30.39 41.83 -14.24
CA VAL A 267 -31.19 40.96 -13.39
C VAL A 267 -30.26 40.09 -12.59
N ARG A 268 -30.39 40.14 -11.27
CA ARG A 268 -29.75 39.21 -10.34
C ARG A 268 -30.57 37.93 -10.28
N LYS A 269 -29.93 36.78 -10.48
CA LYS A 269 -30.59 35.48 -10.55
C LYS A 269 -30.26 34.68 -9.31
N TYR A 270 -31.29 34.16 -8.67
CA TYR A 270 -31.20 33.31 -7.48
C TYR A 270 -31.93 32.00 -7.73
N THR A 271 -31.49 30.94 -7.04
CA THR A 271 -32.13 29.64 -7.13
C THR A 271 -32.07 28.87 -5.82
N SER A 272 -33.14 28.12 -5.52
CA SER A 272 -33.20 27.17 -4.41
C SER A 272 -32.57 25.80 -4.76
N LYS A 273 -32.26 25.57 -6.05
CA LYS A 273 -31.59 24.36 -6.55
C LYS A 273 -30.06 24.57 -6.59
N ARG A 274 -29.29 23.48 -6.66
CA ARG A 274 -27.82 23.56 -6.88
C ARG A 274 -27.54 23.78 -8.37
N ILE A 275 -27.81 24.99 -8.85
CA ILE A 275 -27.57 25.37 -10.24
C ILE A 275 -26.74 26.67 -10.24
N CYS A 276 -25.75 26.76 -11.12
CA CYS A 276 -25.03 28.03 -11.30
C CYS A 276 -25.97 29.07 -11.94
N PRO A 277 -26.24 30.23 -11.30
CA PRO A 277 -27.16 31.21 -11.85
C PRO A 277 -26.71 31.82 -13.19
N ASP A 278 -25.39 31.87 -13.39
CA ASP A 278 -24.77 32.48 -14.57
C ASP A 278 -24.76 31.52 -15.78
N THR A 279 -24.42 30.24 -15.55
CA THR A 279 -24.22 29.26 -16.64
C THR A 279 -25.38 28.28 -16.81
N GLY A 280 -26.28 28.18 -15.83
CA GLY A 280 -27.36 27.19 -15.83
C GLY A 280 -26.89 25.75 -15.56
N ARG A 281 -25.59 25.53 -15.30
CA ARG A 281 -25.04 24.21 -15.00
C ARG A 281 -25.60 23.65 -13.69
N VAL A 282 -26.12 22.43 -13.74
CA VAL A 282 -26.66 21.70 -12.58
C VAL A 282 -25.54 20.91 -11.89
N PHE A 283 -25.53 20.91 -10.56
CA PHE A 283 -24.56 20.18 -9.74
C PHE A 283 -25.25 19.06 -8.97
N ALA A 284 -24.67 17.86 -8.99
CA ALA A 284 -25.17 16.68 -8.28
C ALA A 284 -25.14 16.88 -6.76
N GLU A 285 -26.01 16.22 -5.99
CA GLU A 285 -26.01 16.35 -4.52
C GLU A 285 -24.72 15.81 -3.87
N PRO A 286 -24.19 16.49 -2.84
CA PRO A 286 -23.02 16.03 -2.09
C PRO A 286 -23.39 14.85 -1.19
N THR A 287 -23.43 13.66 -1.77
CA THR A 287 -23.62 12.41 -1.00
C THR A 287 -22.26 11.81 -0.61
N PRO A 288 -22.17 11.02 0.47
CA PRO A 288 -20.92 10.35 0.82
C PRO A 288 -20.36 9.46 -0.30
N SER A 289 -21.23 8.90 -1.15
CA SER A 289 -20.84 8.12 -2.32
C SER A 289 -20.11 8.95 -3.38
N LEU A 290 -20.50 10.22 -3.56
CA LEU A 290 -19.82 11.15 -4.47
C LEU A 290 -18.37 11.43 -4.02
N PHE A 291 -18.11 11.37 -2.71
CA PHE A 291 -16.80 11.58 -2.09
C PHE A 291 -16.01 10.29 -1.84
N SER A 292 -16.39 9.19 -2.50
CA SER A 292 -15.67 7.92 -2.41
C SER A 292 -15.12 7.49 -3.77
N PHE A 293 -13.79 7.40 -3.90
CA PHE A 293 -13.15 6.86 -5.10
C PHE A 293 -13.27 5.33 -5.22
N ASN A 294 -13.81 4.65 -4.20
CA ASN A 294 -14.16 3.24 -4.25
C ASN A 294 -15.57 3.02 -4.84
N ASN A 295 -16.38 4.07 -4.94
CA ASN A 295 -17.72 4.04 -5.51
C ASN A 295 -17.71 4.62 -6.94
N PRO A 296 -18.35 3.97 -7.93
CA PRO A 296 -18.45 4.51 -9.29
C PRO A 296 -19.01 5.94 -9.36
N HIS A 297 -19.86 6.34 -8.42
CA HIS A 297 -20.42 7.70 -8.34
C HIS A 297 -19.41 8.78 -7.95
N GLY A 298 -18.25 8.45 -7.37
CA GLY A 298 -17.20 9.41 -7.03
C GLY A 298 -15.87 9.14 -7.74
N ALA A 299 -15.67 7.92 -8.21
CA ALA A 299 -14.45 7.47 -8.86
C ALA A 299 -14.27 8.10 -10.24
N CYS A 300 -13.03 8.50 -10.54
CA CYS A 300 -12.65 8.91 -11.89
C CYS A 300 -12.98 7.79 -12.90
N PRO A 301 -13.71 8.07 -13.99
CA PRO A 301 -14.13 7.04 -14.95
C PRO A 301 -12.95 6.41 -15.70
N THR A 302 -11.91 7.20 -16.00
CA THR A 302 -10.72 6.76 -16.75
C THR A 302 -9.91 5.73 -15.96
N CYS A 303 -9.56 6.04 -14.70
CA CYS A 303 -8.77 5.14 -13.87
C CYS A 303 -9.61 4.31 -12.89
N ARG A 304 -10.95 4.40 -12.92
CA ARG A 304 -11.87 3.70 -12.00
C ARG A 304 -11.46 3.79 -10.52
N GLY A 305 -11.01 4.97 -10.10
CA GLY A 305 -10.57 5.26 -8.75
C GLY A 305 -9.18 4.76 -8.35
N PHE A 306 -8.38 4.24 -9.29
CA PHE A 306 -7.00 3.81 -9.00
C PHE A 306 -5.99 4.97 -8.95
N GLY A 307 -6.32 6.12 -9.55
CA GLY A 307 -5.41 7.29 -9.68
C GLY A 307 -4.33 7.12 -10.74
N ARG A 308 -4.22 5.94 -11.34
CA ARG A 308 -3.22 5.57 -12.34
C ARG A 308 -3.81 4.78 -13.49
N THR A 309 -3.26 4.97 -14.67
CA THR A 309 -3.55 4.19 -15.88
C THR A 309 -2.40 3.22 -16.12
N ILE A 310 -2.72 2.07 -16.71
CA ILE A 310 -1.73 1.09 -17.13
C ILE A 310 -1.43 1.39 -18.59
N GLU A 311 -0.18 1.69 -18.89
CA GLU A 311 0.28 1.99 -20.24
C GLU A 311 1.48 1.10 -20.57
N ILE A 312 1.72 0.88 -21.86
CA ILE A 312 2.95 0.21 -22.30
C ILE A 312 4.11 1.18 -22.10
N ASP A 313 5.14 0.70 -21.41
CA ASP A 313 6.38 1.42 -21.27
C ASP A 313 7.38 0.97 -22.33
N TYR A 314 7.66 1.85 -23.28
CA TYR A 314 8.59 1.56 -24.36
C TYR A 314 10.05 1.54 -23.89
N ASP A 315 10.38 2.11 -22.74
CA ASP A 315 11.71 1.98 -22.14
C ASP A 315 11.93 0.56 -21.62
N LEU A 316 10.87 -0.12 -21.14
CA LEU A 316 10.94 -1.54 -20.81
C LEU A 316 11.04 -2.43 -22.05
N ALA A 317 10.45 -2.00 -23.18
CA ALA A 317 10.53 -2.71 -24.45
C ALA A 317 11.89 -2.51 -25.14
N ILE A 318 12.54 -1.37 -24.94
CA ILE A 318 13.83 -0.97 -25.51
C ILE A 318 14.78 -0.56 -24.37
N PRO A 319 15.23 -1.53 -23.54
CA PRO A 319 15.92 -1.24 -22.28
C PRO A 319 17.32 -0.64 -22.46
N ASN A 320 18.03 -1.06 -23.52
CA ASN A 320 19.35 -0.55 -23.86
C ASN A 320 19.28 0.19 -25.20
N ARG A 321 19.18 1.51 -25.13
CA ARG A 321 19.11 2.37 -26.33
C ARG A 321 20.46 2.54 -27.03
N ARG A 322 21.56 2.08 -26.42
CA ARG A 322 22.90 2.06 -27.04
C ARG A 322 23.11 0.86 -27.96
N MET A 323 22.22 -0.12 -27.92
CA MET A 323 22.23 -1.22 -28.88
C MET A 323 21.59 -0.78 -30.19
N SER A 324 22.09 -1.33 -31.30
CA SER A 324 21.51 -1.11 -32.61
C SER A 324 20.25 -1.95 -32.83
N LEU A 325 19.48 -1.66 -33.88
CA LEU A 325 18.29 -2.47 -34.22
C LEU A 325 18.68 -3.89 -34.61
N ARG A 326 19.84 -4.08 -35.27
CA ARG A 326 20.37 -5.39 -35.67
C ARG A 326 20.78 -6.24 -34.47
N GLU A 327 21.38 -5.62 -33.46
CA GLU A 327 21.77 -6.27 -32.19
C GLU A 327 20.56 -6.65 -31.32
N GLY A 328 19.35 -6.25 -31.72
CA GLY A 328 18.12 -6.63 -31.04
C GLY A 328 17.72 -5.68 -29.91
N ALA A 329 17.91 -4.36 -30.10
CA ALA A 329 17.47 -3.33 -29.14
C ALA A 329 16.02 -3.50 -28.66
N ILE A 330 15.13 -4.02 -29.52
CA ILE A 330 13.72 -4.29 -29.17
C ILE A 330 13.59 -5.67 -28.53
N LYS A 331 13.61 -5.70 -27.21
CA LYS A 331 13.58 -6.92 -26.39
C LYS A 331 12.43 -7.88 -26.70
N PRO A 332 11.15 -7.45 -26.83
CA PRO A 332 10.05 -8.39 -27.05
C PRO A 332 10.15 -9.18 -28.36
N PHE A 333 10.96 -8.73 -29.32
CA PHE A 333 11.15 -9.40 -30.61
C PHE A 333 12.23 -10.49 -30.58
N GLN A 334 13.05 -10.54 -29.51
CA GLN A 334 14.19 -11.47 -29.42
C GLN A 334 13.81 -12.88 -28.93
N SER A 335 12.56 -13.11 -28.54
CA SER A 335 12.12 -14.45 -28.14
C SER A 335 11.88 -15.34 -29.37
N GLU A 336 12.12 -16.65 -29.26
CA GLU A 336 11.88 -17.62 -30.36
C GLU A 336 10.51 -17.49 -31.01
N LYS A 337 9.46 -17.19 -30.23
CA LYS A 337 8.08 -17.04 -30.72
C LYS A 337 7.80 -15.75 -31.47
N ASN A 338 8.64 -14.72 -31.29
CA ASN A 338 8.45 -13.39 -31.86
C ASN A 338 9.60 -13.00 -32.82
N ALA A 339 10.47 -13.95 -33.18
CA ALA A 339 11.59 -13.70 -34.10
C ALA A 339 11.12 -13.16 -35.46
N ASP A 340 9.88 -13.46 -35.86
CA ASP A 340 9.24 -12.95 -37.06
C ASP A 340 9.13 -11.41 -37.03
N CYS A 341 8.83 -10.83 -35.87
CA CYS A 341 8.75 -9.38 -35.68
C CYS A 341 10.11 -8.69 -35.89
N GLN A 342 11.21 -9.34 -35.47
CA GLN A 342 12.56 -8.84 -35.73
C GLN A 342 12.88 -8.85 -37.23
N ARG A 343 12.44 -9.89 -37.96
CA ARG A 343 12.63 -9.96 -39.41
C ARG A 343 11.80 -8.91 -40.15
N ASP A 344 10.56 -8.69 -39.73
CA ASP A 344 9.68 -7.64 -40.26
C ASP A 344 10.28 -6.24 -40.05
N LEU A 345 10.83 -5.97 -38.85
CA LEU A 345 11.52 -4.71 -38.54
C LEU A 345 12.70 -4.46 -39.48
N LEU A 346 13.61 -5.45 -39.63
CA LEU A 346 14.78 -5.29 -40.49
C LEU A 346 14.39 -5.15 -41.97
N ARG A 347 13.32 -5.84 -42.41
CA ARG A 347 12.76 -5.69 -43.76
C ARG A 347 12.21 -4.28 -43.98
N TYR A 348 11.50 -3.72 -42.99
CA TYR A 348 11.02 -2.34 -43.04
C TYR A 348 12.20 -1.36 -43.11
N CYS A 349 13.17 -1.46 -42.20
CA CYS A 349 14.33 -0.58 -42.16
C CYS A 349 15.10 -0.56 -43.49
N ALA A 350 15.30 -1.72 -44.12
CA ALA A 350 15.94 -1.81 -45.43
C ALA A 350 15.16 -1.13 -46.57
N ARG A 351 13.82 -1.04 -46.47
CA ARG A 351 12.98 -0.38 -47.49
C ARG A 351 12.96 1.14 -47.37
N VAL A 352 12.99 1.65 -46.14
CA VAL A 352 12.92 3.08 -45.85
C VAL A 352 14.28 3.72 -45.55
N ASP A 353 15.36 2.96 -45.76
CA ASP A 353 16.76 3.37 -45.58
C ASP A 353 17.08 3.87 -44.15
N ILE A 354 16.56 3.14 -43.15
CA ILE A 354 16.93 3.36 -41.74
C ILE A 354 18.17 2.51 -41.44
N ASP A 355 19.23 3.16 -40.95
CA ASP A 355 20.44 2.46 -40.50
C ASP A 355 20.12 1.58 -39.27
N VAL A 356 20.40 0.29 -39.40
CA VAL A 356 20.12 -0.71 -38.35
C VAL A 356 21.33 -1.01 -37.47
N ASP A 357 22.50 -0.48 -37.81
CA ASP A 357 23.78 -0.70 -37.14
C ASP A 357 24.15 0.48 -36.21
N THR A 358 23.56 1.66 -36.43
CA THR A 358 23.62 2.79 -35.50
C THR A 358 22.85 2.49 -34.19
N PRO A 359 23.39 2.86 -33.01
CA PRO A 359 22.67 2.79 -31.74
C PRO A 359 21.29 3.45 -31.79
N PHE A 360 20.28 2.83 -31.17
CA PHE A 360 18.90 3.33 -31.24
C PHE A 360 18.75 4.78 -30.74
N GLU A 361 19.55 5.21 -29.75
CA GLU A 361 19.55 6.59 -29.25
C GLU A 361 20.11 7.62 -30.24
N ASP A 362 21.01 7.19 -31.13
CA ASP A 362 21.66 8.05 -32.11
C ASP A 362 20.86 8.17 -33.42
N LEU A 363 19.87 7.30 -33.62
CA LEU A 363 18.95 7.38 -34.76
C LEU A 363 18.16 8.70 -34.77
N PRO A 364 17.93 9.31 -35.94
CA PRO A 364 17.09 10.49 -36.08
C PRO A 364 15.71 10.30 -35.43
N ALA A 365 15.21 11.34 -34.74
CA ALA A 365 13.95 11.26 -33.98
C ALA A 365 12.74 10.82 -34.83
N LYS A 366 12.71 11.17 -36.13
CA LYS A 366 11.66 10.73 -37.06
C LYS A 366 11.70 9.22 -37.32
N GLU A 367 12.89 8.64 -37.40
CA GLU A 367 13.09 7.20 -37.65
C GLU A 367 12.78 6.38 -36.39
N ARG A 368 13.25 6.84 -35.22
CA ARG A 368 12.86 6.24 -33.93
C ARG A 368 11.35 6.19 -33.76
N LYS A 369 10.66 7.29 -34.13
CA LYS A 369 9.20 7.36 -34.07
C LYS A 369 8.54 6.33 -35.00
N LYS A 370 9.05 6.13 -36.22
CA LYS A 370 8.55 5.10 -37.15
C LYS A 370 8.76 3.68 -36.64
N VAL A 371 9.90 3.38 -36.03
CA VAL A 371 10.18 2.08 -35.41
C VAL A 371 9.18 1.80 -34.28
N VAL A 372 8.90 2.78 -33.42
CA VAL A 372 8.01 2.62 -32.27
C VAL A 372 6.53 2.67 -32.64
N GLU A 373 6.08 3.70 -33.35
CA GLU A 373 4.65 3.94 -33.65
C GLU A 373 4.14 3.20 -34.88
N GLY A 374 5.03 2.72 -35.75
CA GLY A 374 4.68 2.12 -37.04
C GLY A 374 4.65 3.14 -38.18
N ASP A 375 4.47 2.63 -39.40
CA ASP A 375 4.34 3.41 -40.63
C ASP A 375 3.13 2.92 -41.45
N PRO A 376 1.94 3.51 -41.24
CA PRO A 376 0.73 3.08 -41.93
C PRO A 376 0.72 3.40 -43.43
N ARG A 377 1.71 4.17 -43.92
CA ARG A 377 1.83 4.55 -45.33
C ARG A 377 2.66 3.58 -46.17
N ASP A 378 3.29 2.57 -45.55
CA ASP A 378 4.07 1.55 -46.27
C ASP A 378 3.32 0.20 -46.32
N PRO A 379 2.46 -0.07 -47.32
CA PRO A 379 1.60 -1.25 -47.36
C PRO A 379 2.31 -2.61 -47.52
N GLY A 380 3.63 -2.65 -47.70
CA GLY A 380 4.37 -3.89 -48.01
C GLY A 380 5.49 -4.26 -47.03
N ALA A 381 5.57 -3.60 -45.87
CA ALA A 381 6.66 -3.83 -44.92
C ALA A 381 6.63 -5.24 -44.30
N THR A 382 5.44 -5.84 -44.16
CA THR A 382 5.24 -7.11 -43.43
C THR A 382 4.27 -8.03 -44.19
N GLU A 383 4.24 -9.32 -43.83
CA GLU A 383 3.25 -10.28 -44.39
C GLU A 383 1.80 -9.93 -44.02
N TRP A 384 1.62 -9.02 -43.05
CA TRP A 384 0.33 -8.59 -42.50
C TRP A 384 -0.06 -7.18 -42.94
N GLY A 385 0.65 -6.58 -43.90
CA GLY A 385 0.42 -5.24 -44.42
C GLY A 385 1.44 -4.20 -43.90
N PRO A 386 1.00 -2.97 -43.55
CA PRO A 386 1.92 -1.92 -43.14
C PRO A 386 2.76 -2.21 -41.90
N TRP A 387 3.89 -1.52 -41.78
CA TRP A 387 4.75 -1.64 -40.60
C TRP A 387 3.98 -1.22 -39.36
N TYR A 388 3.69 -2.19 -38.49
CA TYR A 388 2.84 -2.00 -37.31
C TYR A 388 3.59 -1.34 -36.13
N GLY A 389 4.93 -1.31 -36.16
CA GLY A 389 5.73 -0.75 -35.08
C GLY A 389 5.69 -1.56 -33.79
N VAL A 390 6.52 -1.17 -32.82
CA VAL A 390 6.48 -1.75 -31.46
C VAL A 390 5.09 -1.56 -30.83
N LYS A 391 4.47 -0.41 -31.07
CA LYS A 391 3.12 -0.08 -30.62
C LYS A 391 2.07 -1.06 -31.17
N GLY A 392 2.04 -1.29 -32.49
CA GLY A 392 1.06 -2.19 -33.09
C GLY A 392 1.24 -3.64 -32.63
N PHE A 393 2.47 -4.08 -32.34
CA PHE A 393 2.71 -5.36 -31.69
C PHE A 393 2.04 -5.46 -30.32
N PHE A 394 2.17 -4.43 -29.48
CA PHE A 394 1.52 -4.41 -28.18
C PHE A 394 0.00 -4.27 -28.29
N ASP A 395 -0.53 -3.44 -29.19
CA ASP A 395 -1.97 -3.32 -29.47
C ASP A 395 -2.57 -4.69 -29.85
N TRP A 396 -1.85 -5.46 -30.67
CA TRP A 396 -2.22 -6.84 -31.00
C TRP A 396 -2.20 -7.77 -29.79
N LEU A 397 -1.18 -7.70 -28.92
CA LEU A 397 -1.14 -8.46 -27.67
C LEU A 397 -2.29 -8.08 -26.74
N GLU A 398 -2.66 -6.80 -26.64
CA GLU A 398 -3.77 -6.35 -25.80
C GLU A 398 -5.12 -6.91 -26.27
N SER A 399 -5.35 -7.02 -27.59
CA SER A 399 -6.52 -7.71 -28.14
C SER A 399 -6.62 -9.18 -27.73
N ARG A 400 -5.50 -9.80 -27.38
CA ARG A 400 -5.38 -11.20 -26.93
C ARG A 400 -5.21 -11.35 -25.43
N SER A 401 -5.48 -10.29 -24.66
CA SER A 401 -5.38 -10.27 -23.19
C SER A 401 -6.29 -11.27 -22.46
N TYR A 402 -7.22 -11.94 -23.15
CA TYR A 402 -7.98 -13.07 -22.59
C TYR A 402 -7.10 -14.31 -22.32
N LYS A 403 -5.93 -14.45 -22.98
CA LYS A 403 -4.97 -15.55 -22.75
C LYS A 403 -4.05 -15.23 -21.57
N MET A 404 -3.96 -16.16 -20.59
CA MET A 404 -3.17 -15.95 -19.36
C MET A 404 -1.70 -15.64 -19.64
N HIS A 405 -1.02 -16.43 -20.49
CA HIS A 405 0.40 -16.20 -20.82
C HIS A 405 0.66 -14.85 -21.52
N VAL A 406 -0.32 -14.33 -22.28
CA VAL A 406 -0.25 -12.99 -22.89
C VAL A 406 -0.33 -11.91 -21.83
N ARG A 407 -1.21 -12.06 -20.82
CA ARG A 407 -1.27 -11.13 -19.68
C ARG A 407 0.03 -11.09 -18.90
N VAL A 408 0.66 -12.25 -18.69
CA VAL A 408 1.96 -12.34 -18.02
C VAL A 408 3.04 -11.63 -18.83
N LEU A 409 3.06 -11.81 -20.15
CA LEU A 409 3.99 -11.11 -21.02
C LEU A 409 3.77 -9.59 -20.97
N LEU A 410 2.53 -9.12 -21.15
CA LEU A 410 2.17 -7.70 -21.08
C LEU A 410 2.55 -7.07 -19.75
N SER A 411 2.40 -7.80 -18.63
CA SER A 411 2.73 -7.28 -17.31
C SER A 411 4.20 -6.89 -17.14
N ARG A 412 5.11 -7.44 -17.97
CA ARG A 412 6.54 -7.12 -17.94
C ARG A 412 6.91 -5.82 -18.66
N TYR A 413 6.00 -5.28 -19.47
CA TYR A 413 6.22 -4.09 -20.30
C TYR A 413 5.20 -2.99 -19.99
N ARG A 414 4.49 -3.11 -18.87
CA ARG A 414 3.46 -2.16 -18.45
C ARG A 414 3.98 -1.33 -17.30
N ALA A 415 3.91 -0.02 -17.43
CA ALA A 415 4.11 0.92 -16.34
C ALA A 415 2.79 1.50 -15.87
N TYR A 416 2.76 1.91 -14.61
CA TYR A 416 1.64 2.63 -14.05
C TYR A 416 1.94 4.13 -14.07
N ARG A 417 1.18 4.88 -14.86
CA ARG A 417 1.35 6.33 -14.95
C ARG A 417 0.22 7.04 -14.24
N THR A 418 0.50 8.23 -13.71
CA THR A 418 -0.52 9.08 -13.09
C THR A 418 -1.64 9.34 -14.09
N CYS A 419 -2.88 9.10 -13.66
CA CYS A 419 -4.03 9.21 -14.56
C CYS A 419 -4.16 10.66 -15.08
N PRO A 420 -4.18 10.88 -16.41
CA PRO A 420 -4.21 12.23 -16.97
C PRO A 420 -5.53 12.96 -16.70
N SER A 421 -6.64 12.23 -16.58
CA SER A 421 -7.97 12.83 -16.37
C SER A 421 -8.20 13.37 -14.96
N CYS A 422 -7.62 12.74 -13.93
CA CYS A 422 -7.79 13.18 -12.53
C CYS A 422 -6.49 13.66 -11.87
N GLY A 423 -5.37 13.63 -12.59
CA GLY A 423 -4.05 14.00 -12.07
C GLY A 423 -3.62 13.18 -10.86
N GLY A 424 -4.09 11.93 -10.72
CA GLY A 424 -3.79 11.07 -9.56
C GLY A 424 -4.77 11.18 -8.39
N ARG A 425 -5.71 12.14 -8.40
CA ARG A 425 -6.64 12.38 -7.29
C ARG A 425 -7.75 11.36 -7.14
N ARG A 426 -7.92 10.45 -8.11
CA ARG A 426 -8.88 9.32 -8.12
C ARG A 426 -10.37 9.69 -8.21
N PHE A 427 -10.72 10.97 -8.09
CA PHE A 427 -12.10 11.44 -8.18
C PHE A 427 -12.49 11.92 -9.58
N GLN A 428 -13.78 11.87 -9.88
CA GLN A 428 -14.34 12.48 -11.09
C GLN A 428 -14.46 14.01 -10.97
N PRO A 429 -14.54 14.74 -12.10
CA PRO A 429 -14.67 16.20 -12.10
C PRO A 429 -15.83 16.74 -11.24
N GLU A 430 -16.98 16.05 -11.24
CA GLU A 430 -18.18 16.41 -10.49
C GLU A 430 -17.98 16.36 -8.96
N THR A 431 -17.01 15.59 -8.48
CA THR A 431 -16.61 15.58 -7.07
C THR A 431 -15.63 16.71 -6.78
N LEU A 432 -14.73 17.03 -7.70
CA LEU A 432 -13.64 18.00 -7.48
C LEU A 432 -14.11 19.47 -7.48
N VAL A 433 -15.33 19.74 -7.95
CA VAL A 433 -15.97 21.07 -7.81
C VAL A 433 -16.36 21.40 -6.37
N TYR A 434 -16.53 20.38 -5.52
CA TYR A 434 -16.89 20.56 -4.11
C TYR A 434 -15.68 20.92 -3.27
N ARG A 435 -15.74 22.07 -2.58
CA ARG A 435 -14.64 22.58 -1.75
C ARG A 435 -15.13 22.86 -0.33
N ALA A 436 -14.29 22.54 0.65
CA ALA A 436 -14.41 22.96 2.03
C ALA A 436 -13.11 23.65 2.43
N GLY A 437 -13.18 24.80 3.10
CA GLY A 437 -11.97 25.58 3.45
C GLY A 437 -11.11 25.97 2.23
N GLY A 438 -11.72 26.13 1.06
CA GLY A 438 -11.03 26.46 -0.20
C GLY A 438 -10.41 25.27 -0.96
N LYS A 439 -10.37 24.06 -0.38
CA LYS A 439 -9.78 22.87 -1.02
C LYS A 439 -10.81 21.77 -1.31
N ASN A 440 -10.68 21.10 -2.45
CA ASN A 440 -11.44 19.89 -2.74
C ASN A 440 -10.83 18.65 -2.06
N LEU A 441 -11.58 17.55 -2.02
CA LEU A 441 -11.15 16.34 -1.31
C LEU A 441 -9.89 15.70 -1.91
N GLY A 442 -9.70 15.79 -3.24
CA GLY A 442 -8.49 15.31 -3.89
C GLY A 442 -7.25 16.11 -3.49
N GLU A 443 -7.38 17.44 -3.45
CA GLU A 443 -6.31 18.35 -3.00
C GLU A 443 -5.93 18.11 -1.53
N VAL A 444 -6.90 17.88 -0.65
CA VAL A 444 -6.61 17.58 0.77
C VAL A 444 -5.94 16.23 0.93
N ASN A 445 -6.34 15.22 0.16
CA ASN A 445 -5.71 13.90 0.23
C ASN A 445 -4.26 13.89 -0.28
N ASP A 446 -3.86 14.88 -1.08
CA ASP A 446 -2.49 15.03 -1.59
C ASP A 446 -1.57 15.81 -0.63
N LEU A 447 -2.12 16.52 0.37
CA LEU A 447 -1.33 17.23 1.39
C LEU A 447 -0.54 16.23 2.26
N PRO A 448 0.69 16.60 2.69
CA PRO A 448 1.33 15.94 3.81
C PRO A 448 0.40 15.90 5.04
N ILE A 449 0.43 14.82 5.81
CA ILE A 449 -0.42 14.62 6.97
C ILE A 449 -0.28 15.76 7.99
N GLU A 450 0.94 16.30 8.15
CA GLU A 450 1.18 17.47 9.00
C GLU A 450 0.38 18.70 8.54
N GLU A 451 0.40 19.01 7.24
CA GLU A 451 -0.35 20.13 6.65
C GLU A 451 -1.86 19.85 6.68
N ALA A 452 -2.27 18.60 6.45
CA ALA A 452 -3.68 18.19 6.51
C ALA A 452 -4.25 18.37 7.92
N LEU A 453 -3.47 18.04 8.96
CA LEU A 453 -3.88 18.23 10.35
C LEU A 453 -4.10 19.71 10.68
N GLU A 454 -3.19 20.58 10.26
CA GLU A 454 -3.34 22.04 10.42
C GLU A 454 -4.55 22.58 9.67
N PHE A 455 -4.75 22.11 8.43
CA PHE A 455 -5.92 22.45 7.62
C PHE A 455 -7.23 22.10 8.32
N PHE A 456 -7.38 20.90 8.87
CA PHE A 456 -8.62 20.51 9.56
C PHE A 456 -8.84 21.25 10.88
N ARG A 457 -7.77 21.54 11.65
CA ARG A 457 -7.86 22.40 12.85
C ARG A 457 -8.30 23.82 12.51
N ALA A 458 -7.83 24.38 11.39
CA ALA A 458 -8.26 25.70 10.93
C ALA A 458 -9.70 25.67 10.42
N LEU A 459 -10.07 24.62 9.68
CA LEU A 459 -11.42 24.45 9.14
C LEU A 459 -12.47 24.29 10.25
N GLU A 460 -12.17 23.50 11.29
CA GLU A 460 -13.04 23.32 12.45
C GLU A 460 -13.40 24.66 13.11
N LYS A 461 -12.40 25.53 13.34
CA LYS A 461 -12.59 26.85 13.95
C LYS A 461 -13.56 27.76 13.17
N ASN A 462 -13.61 27.60 11.85
CA ASN A 462 -14.45 28.42 10.97
C ASN A 462 -15.82 27.78 10.71
N ALA A 463 -15.88 26.45 10.67
CA ALA A 463 -17.08 25.70 10.28
C ALA A 463 -18.00 25.40 11.47
N VAL A 464 -17.45 25.24 12.68
CA VAL A 464 -18.23 24.87 13.87
C VAL A 464 -18.66 26.12 14.65
N PRO A 465 -19.97 26.36 14.83
CA PRO A 465 -20.46 27.46 15.67
C PRO A 465 -20.02 27.30 17.14
N LYS A 466 -19.52 28.38 17.75
CA LYS A 466 -19.14 28.39 19.17
C LYS A 466 -20.34 28.01 20.06
N GLY A 467 -20.13 27.09 21.01
CA GLY A 467 -21.13 26.73 22.03
C GLY A 467 -22.02 25.50 21.73
N LYS A 468 -21.74 24.72 20.67
CA LYS A 468 -22.47 23.48 20.35
C LYS A 468 -21.56 22.23 20.36
N PRO A 469 -21.22 21.68 21.55
CA PRO A 469 -20.28 20.56 21.67
C PRO A 469 -20.81 19.23 21.09
N ASN A 470 -22.12 19.07 20.92
CA ASN A 470 -22.75 17.86 20.40
C ASN A 470 -23.08 17.92 18.90
N ASP A 471 -22.54 18.89 18.16
CA ASP A 471 -22.74 18.95 16.71
C ASP A 471 -22.06 17.74 16.02
N PRO A 472 -22.72 17.01 15.11
CA PRO A 472 -22.11 15.89 14.39
C PRO A 472 -20.78 16.24 13.71
N LEU A 473 -20.62 17.50 13.26
CA LEU A 473 -19.37 17.97 12.66
C LEU A 473 -18.21 17.99 13.67
N VAL A 474 -18.47 18.31 14.94
CA VAL A 474 -17.44 18.27 16.01
C VAL A 474 -16.91 16.86 16.18
N ILE A 475 -17.79 15.86 16.15
CA ILE A 475 -17.39 14.45 16.24
C ILE A 475 -16.50 14.09 15.04
N LEU A 476 -16.89 14.45 13.82
CA LEU A 476 -16.10 14.19 12.62
C LEU A 476 -14.72 14.86 12.68
N PHE A 477 -14.65 16.15 13.03
CA PHE A 477 -13.37 16.87 13.16
C PHE A 477 -12.48 16.24 14.23
N ARG A 478 -13.05 15.87 15.39
CA ARG A 478 -12.30 15.20 16.46
C ARG A 478 -11.72 13.87 16.00
N GLU A 479 -12.50 13.03 15.33
CA GLU A 479 -12.02 11.73 14.85
C GLU A 479 -10.96 11.86 13.73
N ILE A 480 -11.12 12.83 12.83
CA ILE A 480 -10.14 13.13 11.75
C ILE A 480 -8.84 13.66 12.35
N THR A 481 -8.91 14.68 13.18
CA THR A 481 -7.72 15.32 13.78
C THR A 481 -6.99 14.38 14.74
N ALA A 482 -7.70 13.54 15.49
CA ALA A 482 -7.08 12.52 16.34
C ALA A 482 -6.29 11.50 15.50
N ARG A 483 -6.87 10.96 14.41
CA ARG A 483 -6.19 9.98 13.54
C ARG A 483 -4.99 10.57 12.79
N LEU A 484 -5.12 11.79 12.28
CA LEU A 484 -4.00 12.52 11.69
C LEU A 484 -2.90 12.78 12.74
N GLY A 485 -3.29 13.13 13.97
CA GLY A 485 -2.37 13.29 15.10
C GLY A 485 -1.60 12.01 15.43
N TYR A 486 -2.28 10.85 15.46
CA TYR A 486 -1.62 9.56 15.67
C TYR A 486 -0.60 9.25 14.57
N LEU A 487 -0.94 9.49 13.30
CA LEU A 487 -0.01 9.32 12.17
C LEU A 487 1.21 10.23 12.29
N GLN A 488 1.02 11.49 12.70
CA GLN A 488 2.12 12.40 12.94
C GLN A 488 3.01 11.93 14.11
N GLN A 489 2.40 11.45 15.20
CA GLN A 489 3.11 10.97 16.38
C GLN A 489 4.01 9.76 16.07
N VAL A 490 3.56 8.82 15.22
CA VAL A 490 4.38 7.68 14.78
C VAL A 490 5.39 8.04 13.66
N GLY A 491 5.60 9.33 13.38
CA GLY A 491 6.60 9.78 12.41
C GLY A 491 6.18 9.66 10.94
N LEU A 492 4.89 9.51 10.64
CA LEU A 492 4.36 9.40 9.28
C LEU A 492 3.80 10.73 8.74
N GLY A 493 4.15 11.87 9.35
CA GLY A 493 3.66 13.19 8.96
C GLY A 493 3.98 13.60 7.52
N TYR A 494 5.05 13.04 6.93
CA TYR A 494 5.48 13.31 5.56
C TYR A 494 4.64 12.59 4.48
N LEU A 495 3.87 11.56 4.87
CA LEU A 495 2.99 10.85 3.94
C LEU A 495 1.74 11.66 3.65
N ASN A 496 1.04 11.32 2.57
CA ASN A 496 -0.28 11.87 2.26
C ASN A 496 -1.35 10.76 2.23
N LEU A 497 -2.62 11.14 2.37
CA LEU A 497 -3.73 10.19 2.46
C LEU A 497 -4.00 9.45 1.14
N ASN A 498 -3.55 10.01 0.00
CA ASN A 498 -3.68 9.44 -1.34
C ASN A 498 -2.58 8.41 -1.67
N ARG A 499 -1.51 8.34 -0.87
CA ARG A 499 -0.37 7.42 -1.05
C ARG A 499 -0.87 5.98 -1.07
N SER A 500 -0.45 5.22 -2.09
CA SER A 500 -0.87 3.83 -2.23
C SER A 500 -0.31 2.97 -1.10
N ALA A 501 -1.15 2.13 -0.50
CA ALA A 501 -0.71 1.20 0.54
C ALA A 501 0.39 0.25 0.07
N ARG A 502 0.42 -0.10 -1.23
CA ARG A 502 1.45 -0.99 -1.81
C ARG A 502 2.84 -0.37 -1.87
N THR A 503 2.93 0.97 -1.90
CA THR A 503 4.20 1.71 -2.00
C THR A 503 4.79 2.06 -0.64
N LEU A 504 4.19 1.57 0.45
CA LEU A 504 4.67 1.72 1.81
C LEU A 504 5.63 0.57 2.14
N SER A 505 6.71 0.89 2.84
CA SER A 505 7.61 -0.06 3.49
C SER A 505 6.89 -0.88 4.58
N GLY A 506 7.48 -2.00 5.00
CA GLY A 506 6.92 -2.83 6.07
C GLY A 506 6.66 -2.03 7.35
N GLY A 507 7.65 -1.25 7.80
CA GLY A 507 7.53 -0.40 9.00
C GLY A 507 6.49 0.71 8.85
N GLU A 508 6.36 1.34 7.68
CA GLU A 508 5.29 2.32 7.44
C GLU A 508 3.90 1.69 7.52
N VAL A 509 3.68 0.53 6.91
CA VAL A 509 2.38 -0.18 6.98
C VAL A 509 2.04 -0.55 8.42
N GLN A 510 3.02 -1.07 9.16
CA GLN A 510 2.82 -1.46 10.55
C GLN A 510 2.46 -0.25 11.43
N ARG A 511 3.16 0.88 11.28
CA ARG A 511 2.85 2.13 11.99
C ARG A 511 1.46 2.66 11.59
N VAL A 512 1.08 2.60 10.33
CA VAL A 512 -0.29 2.93 9.88
C VAL A 512 -1.33 2.06 10.60
N HIS A 513 -1.15 0.74 10.66
CA HIS A 513 -2.07 -0.15 11.35
C HIS A 513 -2.13 0.11 12.87
N LEU A 514 -0.99 0.42 13.51
CA LEU A 514 -0.94 0.78 14.92
C LEU A 514 -1.83 2.01 15.21
N THR A 515 -1.79 3.02 14.33
CA THR A 515 -2.67 4.20 14.47
C THR A 515 -4.15 3.88 14.27
N ALA A 516 -4.48 2.93 13.37
CA ALA A 516 -5.84 2.46 13.19
C ALA A 516 -6.36 1.74 14.46
N CYS A 517 -5.51 0.92 15.10
CA CYS A 517 -5.83 0.28 16.38
C CYS A 517 -6.13 1.30 17.48
N LEU A 518 -5.34 2.37 17.61
CA LEU A 518 -5.63 3.46 18.55
C LEU A 518 -6.98 4.15 18.30
N GLY A 519 -7.37 4.28 17.03
CA GLY A 519 -8.63 4.90 16.61
C GLY A 519 -9.88 4.04 16.87
N SER A 520 -9.72 2.72 16.97
CA SER A 520 -10.83 1.76 17.10
C SER A 520 -11.47 1.66 18.51
N ALA A 521 -10.91 2.36 19.50
CA ALA A 521 -11.39 2.38 20.91
C ALA A 521 -11.58 0.98 21.55
N MET A 522 -10.79 -0.02 21.15
CA MET A 522 -10.82 -1.36 21.75
C MET A 522 -10.22 -1.37 23.17
N VAL A 523 -10.79 -2.21 24.04
CA VAL A 523 -10.36 -2.43 25.44
C VAL A 523 -10.38 -3.93 25.76
N ASN A 524 -9.57 -4.37 26.73
CA ASN A 524 -9.36 -5.78 27.10
C ASN A 524 -8.90 -6.65 25.91
N THR A 525 -8.13 -6.07 24.99
CA THR A 525 -7.56 -6.78 23.84
C THR A 525 -6.07 -7.04 24.07
N LEU A 526 -5.58 -8.18 23.58
CA LEU A 526 -4.16 -8.50 23.51
C LEU A 526 -3.61 -8.04 22.15
N PHE A 527 -2.78 -7.00 22.15
CA PHE A 527 -2.06 -6.57 20.95
C PHE A 527 -0.70 -7.24 20.91
N VAL A 528 -0.42 -7.92 19.80
CA VAL A 528 0.84 -8.62 19.57
C VAL A 528 1.59 -7.89 18.45
N LEU A 529 2.76 -7.33 18.76
CA LEU A 529 3.52 -6.49 17.82
C LEU A 529 4.85 -7.16 17.48
N ASP A 530 5.18 -7.20 16.18
CA ASP A 530 6.43 -7.79 15.67
C ASP A 530 7.45 -6.69 15.32
N GLU A 531 8.36 -6.38 16.24
CA GLU A 531 9.45 -5.40 16.07
C GLU A 531 8.99 -4.07 15.42
N PRO A 532 8.11 -3.32 16.11
CA PRO A 532 7.54 -2.07 15.57
C PRO A 532 8.58 -0.95 15.34
N SER A 533 9.81 -1.08 15.87
CA SER A 533 10.90 -0.13 15.63
C SER A 533 11.58 -0.28 14.26
N VAL A 534 11.23 -1.28 13.46
CA VAL A 534 11.88 -1.52 12.15
C VAL A 534 11.66 -0.36 11.17
N GLY A 535 12.74 0.00 10.47
CA GLY A 535 12.79 1.15 9.57
C GLY A 535 12.54 2.50 10.26
N LEU A 536 12.63 2.55 11.59
CA LEU A 536 12.49 3.77 12.38
C LEU A 536 13.87 4.30 12.80
N HIS A 537 14.00 5.62 12.79
CA HIS A 537 15.22 6.25 13.27
C HIS A 537 15.21 6.28 14.80
N ALA A 538 16.38 6.15 15.45
CA ALA A 538 16.50 6.11 16.92
C ALA A 538 15.79 7.29 17.63
N ARG A 539 15.80 8.47 17.01
CA ARG A 539 15.07 9.66 17.50
C ARG A 539 13.56 9.45 17.64
N ASP A 540 12.96 8.65 16.77
CA ASP A 540 11.51 8.51 16.68
C ASP A 540 10.99 7.30 17.49
N VAL A 541 11.89 6.51 18.09
CA VAL A 541 11.56 5.36 18.96
C VAL A 541 10.77 5.80 20.19
N GLU A 542 11.14 6.92 20.81
CA GLU A 542 10.43 7.45 21.98
C GLU A 542 8.96 7.73 21.64
N SER A 543 8.68 8.34 20.49
CA SER A 543 7.31 8.60 20.03
C SER A 543 6.52 7.31 19.81
N LEU A 544 7.15 6.26 19.28
CA LEU A 544 6.54 4.94 19.13
C LEU A 544 6.21 4.31 20.50
N THR A 545 7.14 4.37 21.46
CA THR A 545 6.89 3.86 22.83
C THR A 545 5.74 4.58 23.51
N ALA A 546 5.65 5.90 23.36
CA ALA A 546 4.53 6.69 23.88
C ALA A 546 3.17 6.25 23.29
N VAL A 547 3.13 5.93 21.99
CA VAL A 547 1.92 5.41 21.33
C VAL A 547 1.55 4.02 21.87
N MET A 548 2.51 3.14 22.08
CA MET A 548 2.27 1.81 22.65
C MET A 548 1.76 1.91 24.10
N HIS A 549 2.33 2.79 24.91
CA HIS A 549 1.82 3.09 26.25
C HIS A 549 0.39 3.65 26.21
N GLN A 550 0.06 4.56 25.29
CA GLN A 550 -1.33 5.02 25.13
C GLN A 550 -2.30 3.87 24.78
N LEU A 551 -1.87 2.91 23.94
CA LEU A 551 -2.68 1.75 23.60
C LEU A 551 -2.90 0.84 24.82
N ARG A 552 -1.84 0.60 25.61
CA ARG A 552 -1.89 -0.11 26.90
C ARG A 552 -2.84 0.60 27.88
N ASP A 553 -2.66 1.89 28.08
CA ASP A 553 -3.37 2.70 29.08
C ASP A 553 -4.88 2.85 28.78
N LYS A 554 -5.30 2.59 27.54
CA LYS A 554 -6.71 2.40 27.17
C LYS A 554 -7.34 1.12 27.74
N GLY A 555 -6.59 0.31 28.50
CA GLY A 555 -7.04 -0.93 29.11
C GLY A 555 -6.74 -2.17 28.27
N ASN A 556 -5.66 -2.14 27.49
CA ASN A 556 -5.21 -3.25 26.66
C ASN A 556 -3.91 -3.86 27.20
N THR A 557 -3.58 -5.06 26.74
CA THR A 557 -2.30 -5.72 27.05
C THR A 557 -1.46 -5.75 25.78
N LEU A 558 -0.18 -5.41 25.87
CA LEU A 558 0.73 -5.43 24.72
C LEU A 558 1.79 -6.51 24.93
N LEU A 559 2.01 -7.32 23.90
CA LEU A 559 3.08 -8.31 23.81
C LEU A 559 3.92 -7.99 22.58
N VAL A 560 5.12 -7.48 22.79
CA VAL A 560 5.97 -6.90 21.74
C VAL A 560 7.22 -7.75 21.57
N VAL A 561 7.48 -8.28 20.38
CA VAL A 561 8.79 -8.85 20.05
C VAL A 561 9.72 -7.69 19.69
N GLU A 562 10.83 -7.51 20.41
CA GLU A 562 11.75 -6.40 20.13
C GLU A 562 13.21 -6.71 20.51
N HIS A 563 14.09 -5.99 19.84
CA HIS A 563 15.52 -5.98 20.08
C HIS A 563 16.05 -4.57 20.37
N ASP A 564 15.28 -3.51 20.11
CA ASP A 564 15.69 -2.14 20.41
C ASP A 564 15.77 -1.88 21.93
N LEU A 565 16.91 -1.35 22.38
CA LEU A 565 17.15 -1.10 23.81
C LEU A 565 16.25 -0.01 24.39
N GLY A 566 15.85 0.98 23.58
CA GLY A 566 14.92 2.01 23.99
C GLY A 566 13.52 1.46 24.24
N VAL A 567 13.04 0.56 23.38
CA VAL A 567 11.75 -0.12 23.59
C VAL A 567 11.80 -1.09 24.77
N ILE A 568 12.87 -1.89 24.87
CA ILE A 568 13.07 -2.83 25.99
C ILE A 568 13.11 -2.08 27.33
N GLY A 569 13.84 -0.96 27.38
CA GLY A 569 13.94 -0.12 28.58
C GLY A 569 12.63 0.55 28.98
N ALA A 570 11.70 0.76 28.03
CA ALA A 570 10.38 1.34 28.27
C ALA A 570 9.30 0.29 28.62
N ALA A 571 9.64 -0.99 28.68
CA ALA A 571 8.72 -2.08 28.98
C ALA A 571 8.33 -2.14 30.46
N ASP A 572 7.10 -2.56 30.75
CA ASP A 572 6.68 -2.86 32.12
C ASP A 572 7.24 -4.23 32.56
N HIS A 573 7.38 -5.15 31.60
CA HIS A 573 7.81 -6.53 31.82
C HIS A 573 8.66 -7.01 30.63
N LEU A 574 9.72 -7.78 30.91
CA LEU A 574 10.65 -8.32 29.94
C LEU A 574 10.69 -9.85 30.07
N VAL A 575 10.65 -10.51 28.92
CA VAL A 575 10.82 -11.95 28.77
C VAL A 575 11.99 -12.20 27.82
N GLU A 576 13.00 -12.95 28.24
CA GLU A 576 14.12 -13.34 27.37
C GLU A 576 14.08 -14.84 27.08
N LEU A 577 14.12 -15.20 25.80
CA LEU A 577 14.23 -16.58 25.34
C LEU A 577 15.62 -16.87 24.81
N GLY A 578 16.16 -18.04 25.14
CA GLY A 578 17.53 -18.41 24.77
C GLY A 578 17.99 -19.72 25.43
N PRO A 579 19.30 -19.89 25.68
CA PRO A 579 20.40 -18.96 25.39
C PRO A 579 20.92 -19.00 23.94
N GLY A 580 20.48 -19.95 23.11
CA GLY A 580 20.90 -20.10 21.72
C GLY A 580 19.75 -20.12 20.71
N ALA A 581 20.08 -20.36 19.44
CA ALA A 581 19.11 -20.53 18.36
C ALA A 581 18.69 -22.00 18.18
N GLY A 582 17.53 -22.25 17.58
CA GLY A 582 17.07 -23.59 17.22
C GLY A 582 16.94 -24.51 18.44
N GLU A 583 17.48 -25.72 18.32
CA GLU A 583 17.50 -26.72 19.40
C GLU A 583 18.28 -26.27 20.65
N ALA A 584 19.19 -25.28 20.54
CA ALA A 584 19.89 -24.73 21.69
C ALA A 584 19.06 -23.66 22.43
N GLY A 585 18.00 -23.15 21.81
CA GLY A 585 17.07 -22.16 22.35
C GLY A 585 15.88 -22.79 23.07
N GLY A 586 14.75 -22.07 23.01
CA GLY A 586 13.45 -22.52 23.47
C GLY A 586 13.28 -22.59 24.98
N ARG A 587 14.21 -22.02 25.75
CA ARG A 587 14.14 -21.93 27.21
C ARG A 587 13.91 -20.49 27.63
N LEU A 588 13.16 -20.32 28.71
CA LEU A 588 13.06 -19.06 29.42
C LEU A 588 14.39 -18.78 30.11
N VAL A 589 15.04 -17.68 29.75
CA VAL A 589 16.29 -17.22 30.36
C VAL A 589 16.00 -16.23 31.48
N TYR A 590 15.08 -15.29 31.21
CA TYR A 590 14.72 -14.22 32.15
C TYR A 590 13.23 -13.87 32.01
N GLU A 591 12.61 -13.54 33.15
CA GLU A 591 11.25 -13.02 33.27
C GLU A 591 11.23 -11.99 34.42
N GLY A 592 10.83 -10.76 34.15
CA GLY A 592 10.74 -9.71 35.16
C GLY A 592 10.88 -8.29 34.61
N PRO A 593 11.07 -7.27 35.46
CA PRO A 593 11.22 -5.89 35.00
C PRO A 593 12.55 -5.66 34.26
N PRO A 594 12.63 -4.75 33.28
CA PRO A 594 13.86 -4.49 32.53
C PRO A 594 14.97 -3.80 33.35
N GLU A 595 14.64 -3.21 34.50
CA GLU A 595 15.59 -2.54 35.39
C GLU A 595 16.41 -3.52 36.26
N ALA A 596 16.05 -4.81 36.27
CA ALA A 596 16.74 -5.80 37.08
C ALA A 596 18.14 -6.12 36.55
N SER A 597 18.93 -6.80 37.37
CA SER A 597 20.24 -7.34 36.98
C SER A 597 20.24 -8.85 37.10
N ASP A 598 20.40 -9.54 35.98
CA ASP A 598 20.60 -10.99 35.93
C ASP A 598 21.76 -11.32 34.98
N LYS A 599 22.73 -12.10 35.46
CA LYS A 599 23.92 -12.49 34.68
C LYS A 599 23.62 -13.57 33.63
N SER A 600 22.45 -14.21 33.72
CA SER A 600 22.01 -15.20 32.73
C SER A 600 21.50 -14.54 31.45
N SER A 601 21.06 -13.28 31.54
CA SER A 601 20.44 -12.49 30.48
C SER A 601 21.49 -11.72 29.68
N LEU A 602 21.55 -12.00 28.37
CA LEU A 602 22.40 -11.23 27.47
C LEU A 602 21.80 -9.86 27.19
N THR A 603 20.47 -9.79 27.11
CA THR A 603 19.75 -8.55 26.82
C THR A 603 19.94 -7.52 27.93
N LEU A 604 19.85 -7.92 29.20
CA LEU A 604 20.09 -7.02 30.34
C LEU A 604 21.55 -6.56 30.43
N ASP A 605 22.52 -7.38 29.99
CA ASP A 605 23.92 -6.98 29.92
C ASP A 605 24.16 -5.87 28.89
N TYR A 606 23.48 -5.93 27.74
CA TYR A 606 23.52 -4.86 26.74
C TYR A 606 22.78 -3.60 27.22
N LEU A 607 21.60 -3.78 27.84
CA LEU A 607 20.79 -2.68 28.37
C LEU A 607 21.55 -1.89 29.46
N ALA A 608 22.24 -2.60 30.34
CA ALA A 608 23.05 -2.00 31.40
C ALA A 608 24.43 -1.49 30.93
N GLY A 609 24.78 -1.67 29.65
CA GLY A 609 26.08 -1.29 29.10
C GLY A 609 27.27 -2.15 29.60
N ARG A 610 27.02 -3.26 30.31
CA ARG A 610 28.06 -4.23 30.72
C ARG A 610 28.67 -4.93 29.50
N ARG A 611 27.90 -5.05 28.42
CA ARG A 611 28.33 -5.53 27.12
C ARG A 611 28.08 -4.45 26.07
N ALA A 612 29.08 -4.18 25.24
CA ALA A 612 29.00 -3.16 24.19
C ALA A 612 29.76 -3.62 22.94
N PHE A 613 29.50 -2.95 21.81
CA PHE A 613 30.35 -3.10 20.64
C PHE A 613 31.73 -2.48 20.90
N PRO A 614 32.81 -3.10 20.41
CA PRO A 614 34.13 -2.46 20.47
C PRO A 614 34.12 -1.19 19.64
N ASP A 615 34.88 -0.16 20.07
CA ASP A 615 35.03 1.08 19.32
C ASP A 615 35.51 0.79 17.88
N PRO A 616 34.77 1.24 16.85
CA PRO A 616 35.16 0.96 15.48
C PRO A 616 36.47 1.67 15.15
N LYS A 617 37.40 0.96 14.51
CA LYS A 617 38.62 1.55 13.93
C LYS A 617 38.38 1.77 12.43
N PRO A 618 37.93 2.97 11.99
CA PRO A 618 37.65 3.21 10.58
C PRO A 618 38.91 3.06 9.74
N ARG A 619 38.77 2.44 8.56
CA ARG A 619 39.87 2.32 7.59
C ARG A 619 40.19 3.70 6.98
N PRO A 620 41.46 4.02 6.68
CA PRO A 620 41.83 5.28 6.05
C PRO A 620 41.10 5.52 4.72
N MET A 621 40.76 6.78 4.43
CA MET A 621 40.03 7.19 3.22
C MET A 621 40.91 7.74 2.08
N LYS A 622 42.23 7.77 2.27
CA LYS A 622 43.15 8.29 1.24
C LYS A 622 43.23 7.34 0.04
N ASN A 623 43.17 7.89 -1.18
CA ASN A 623 43.31 7.19 -2.46
C ASN A 623 42.34 6.01 -2.65
N VAL A 624 41.10 6.16 -2.19
CA VAL A 624 40.05 5.14 -2.35
C VAL A 624 39.23 5.47 -3.58
N ALA A 625 39.13 4.55 -4.54
CA ALA A 625 38.22 4.67 -5.66
C ALA A 625 36.78 4.83 -5.15
N ALA A 626 35.98 5.66 -5.81
CA ALA A 626 34.62 5.96 -5.39
C ALA A 626 33.66 5.87 -6.56
N LEU A 627 32.46 5.39 -6.27
CA LEU A 627 31.33 5.46 -7.18
C LEU A 627 30.63 6.80 -7.00
N ARG A 628 30.48 7.57 -8.08
CA ARG A 628 29.95 8.92 -8.02
C ARG A 628 28.55 8.98 -8.61
N ILE A 629 27.60 9.40 -7.79
CA ILE A 629 26.22 9.72 -8.19
C ILE A 629 26.16 11.24 -8.37
N ALA A 630 25.81 11.71 -9.56
CA ALA A 630 25.61 13.13 -9.86
C ALA A 630 24.14 13.43 -10.12
N GLY A 631 23.61 14.45 -9.43
CA GLY A 631 22.31 15.05 -9.69
C GLY A 631 21.10 14.12 -9.51
N ALA A 632 21.09 13.29 -8.47
CA ALA A 632 19.96 12.43 -8.14
C ALA A 632 18.73 13.28 -7.77
N SER A 633 17.63 13.09 -8.48
CA SER A 633 16.42 13.92 -8.39
C SER A 633 15.12 13.10 -8.33
N GLU A 634 15.22 11.80 -8.05
CA GLU A 634 14.06 10.93 -7.92
C GLU A 634 13.28 11.23 -6.62
N HIS A 635 11.95 11.19 -6.72
CA HIS A 635 11.02 11.46 -5.61
C HIS A 635 11.32 12.76 -4.83
N ASN A 636 11.79 12.66 -3.58
CA ASN A 636 12.08 13.80 -2.72
C ASN A 636 13.56 14.20 -2.71
N LEU A 637 14.41 13.54 -3.52
CA LEU A 637 15.81 13.90 -3.68
C LEU A 637 15.93 15.25 -4.43
N LYS A 638 16.72 16.17 -3.86
CA LYS A 638 16.88 17.54 -4.37
C LYS A 638 18.24 17.72 -5.05
N ASN A 639 18.40 17.14 -6.24
CA ASN A 639 19.63 17.20 -7.05
C ASN A 639 20.88 16.77 -6.25
N VAL A 640 20.80 15.62 -5.59
CA VAL A 640 21.81 15.12 -4.67
C VAL A 640 22.98 14.52 -5.44
N SER A 641 24.20 14.99 -5.15
CA SER A 641 25.44 14.39 -5.66
C SER A 641 26.26 13.83 -4.51
N VAL A 642 26.69 12.57 -4.61
CA VAL A 642 27.40 11.86 -3.54
C VAL A 642 28.43 10.90 -4.10
N ASP A 643 29.58 10.84 -3.42
CA ASP A 643 30.65 9.90 -3.74
C ASP A 643 30.65 8.76 -2.70
N ILE A 644 30.51 7.52 -3.17
CA ILE A 644 30.47 6.30 -2.35
C ILE A 644 31.82 5.58 -2.46
N PRO A 645 32.64 5.54 -1.39
CA PRO A 645 33.95 4.91 -1.45
C PRO A 645 33.86 3.39 -1.56
N LEU A 646 34.59 2.82 -2.53
CA LEU A 646 34.66 1.39 -2.75
C LEU A 646 35.56 0.69 -1.73
N ARG A 647 35.35 -0.62 -1.54
CA ARG A 647 36.12 -1.47 -0.59
C ARG A 647 36.09 -0.94 0.85
N ARG A 648 34.98 -0.31 1.24
CA ARG A 648 34.68 0.20 2.58
C ARG A 648 33.30 -0.26 2.99
N LEU A 649 33.07 -0.37 4.30
CA LEU A 649 31.72 -0.48 4.85
C LEU A 649 31.14 0.94 4.89
N VAL A 650 30.15 1.21 4.04
CA VAL A 650 29.49 2.52 3.94
C VAL A 650 28.09 2.39 4.53
N CYS A 651 27.81 3.19 5.55
CA CYS A 651 26.50 3.24 6.19
C CYS A 651 25.75 4.48 5.72
N VAL A 652 24.62 4.28 5.04
CA VAL A 652 23.72 5.37 4.62
C VAL A 652 22.68 5.57 5.71
N THR A 653 22.72 6.73 6.37
CA THR A 653 21.86 7.05 7.51
C THR A 653 20.96 8.26 7.24
N GLY A 654 19.93 8.44 8.05
CA GLY A 654 18.92 9.47 7.92
C GLY A 654 17.57 9.04 8.48
N VAL A 655 16.68 10.00 8.73
CA VAL A 655 15.33 9.74 9.26
C VAL A 655 14.46 8.96 8.25
N SER A 656 13.36 8.38 8.71
CA SER A 656 12.39 7.74 7.81
C SER A 656 11.84 8.77 6.81
N GLY A 657 11.68 8.38 5.54
CA GLY A 657 11.27 9.29 4.47
C GLY A 657 12.36 10.23 3.92
N SER A 658 13.60 10.21 4.41
CA SER A 658 14.67 11.10 3.92
C SER A 658 15.20 10.79 2.51
N GLY A 659 14.69 9.73 1.84
CA GLY A 659 15.11 9.31 0.51
C GLY A 659 16.26 8.30 0.46
N LYS A 660 16.58 7.59 1.56
CA LYS A 660 17.66 6.58 1.61
C LYS A 660 17.46 5.46 0.59
N SER A 661 16.31 4.78 0.63
CA SER A 661 15.96 3.71 -0.31
C SER A 661 15.90 4.24 -1.75
N THR A 662 15.35 5.44 -1.96
CA THR A 662 15.35 6.07 -3.29
C THR A 662 16.77 6.30 -3.83
N LEU A 663 17.70 6.76 -3.00
CA LEU A 663 19.09 6.98 -3.42
C LEU A 663 19.81 5.64 -3.72
N ILE A 664 19.59 4.61 -2.91
CA ILE A 664 20.38 3.37 -2.97
C ILE A 664 19.74 2.31 -3.87
N GLU A 665 18.44 2.08 -3.77
CA GLU A 665 17.72 1.11 -4.60
C GLU A 665 17.33 1.72 -5.94
N ASP A 666 16.60 2.84 -5.95
CA ASP A 666 16.04 3.39 -7.18
C ASP A 666 17.09 4.05 -8.06
N VAL A 667 17.93 4.90 -7.48
CA VAL A 667 18.98 5.61 -8.24
C VAL A 667 20.19 4.70 -8.41
N LEU A 668 20.88 4.31 -7.34
CA LEU A 668 22.15 3.59 -7.47
C LEU A 668 21.99 2.18 -8.07
N TYR A 669 21.24 1.29 -7.42
CA TYR A 669 21.18 -0.12 -7.80
C TYR A 669 20.54 -0.31 -9.18
N LYS A 670 19.37 0.28 -9.44
CA LYS A 670 18.70 0.10 -10.74
C LYS A 670 19.49 0.70 -11.90
N ASN A 671 20.08 1.89 -11.75
CA ASN A 671 20.92 2.46 -12.83
C ASN A 671 22.16 1.58 -13.08
N LEU A 672 22.79 1.02 -12.03
CA LEU A 672 23.91 0.07 -12.21
C LEU A 672 23.48 -1.18 -12.98
N GLN A 673 22.33 -1.75 -12.65
CA GLN A 673 21.81 -2.93 -13.35
C GLN A 673 21.46 -2.59 -14.81
N GLN A 674 20.87 -1.42 -15.08
CA GLN A 674 20.60 -0.96 -16.44
C GLN A 674 21.88 -0.77 -17.26
N LEU A 675 22.91 -0.13 -16.70
CA LEU A 675 24.22 0.05 -17.33
C LEU A 675 24.90 -1.29 -17.67
N ARG A 676 24.56 -2.34 -16.91
CA ARG A 676 25.01 -3.72 -17.13
C ARG A 676 24.14 -4.51 -18.12
N GLY A 677 23.15 -3.87 -18.75
CA GLY A 677 22.25 -4.49 -19.71
C GLY A 677 21.17 -5.38 -19.07
N LEU A 678 21.01 -5.34 -17.75
CA LEU A 678 19.94 -6.06 -17.05
C LEU A 678 18.65 -5.21 -17.08
N VAL A 679 17.52 -5.91 -17.12
CA VAL A 679 16.22 -5.24 -17.13
C VAL A 679 15.78 -4.91 -15.72
N VAL A 680 15.52 -3.64 -15.50
CA VAL A 680 15.04 -3.08 -14.24
C VAL A 680 13.74 -2.33 -14.46
N GLU A 681 12.87 -2.35 -13.45
CA GLU A 681 11.69 -1.47 -13.40
C GLU A 681 12.16 -0.05 -13.14
N GLU A 682 11.89 0.88 -14.07
CA GLU A 682 12.09 2.34 -14.01
C GLU A 682 13.23 2.81 -13.06
N PRO A 683 14.45 3.01 -13.58
CA PRO A 683 15.57 3.51 -12.79
C PRO A 683 15.31 4.96 -12.35
N GLY A 684 15.72 5.29 -11.13
CA GLY A 684 15.54 6.63 -10.58
C GLY A 684 16.36 7.68 -11.33
N ARG A 685 15.83 8.89 -11.42
CA ARG A 685 16.48 10.01 -12.13
C ARG A 685 17.81 10.42 -11.49
N CYS A 686 18.88 10.39 -12.28
CA CYS A 686 20.17 11.02 -11.98
C CYS A 686 20.83 11.53 -13.27
N GLU A 687 21.69 12.54 -13.15
CA GLU A 687 22.40 13.12 -14.31
C GLU A 687 23.49 12.18 -14.82
N LYS A 688 24.27 11.59 -13.91
CA LYS A 688 25.39 10.70 -14.26
C LYS A 688 25.76 9.75 -13.13
N LEU A 689 26.22 8.56 -13.50
CA LEU A 689 26.85 7.60 -12.61
C LEU A 689 28.26 7.26 -13.12
N GLU A 690 29.30 7.48 -12.32
CA GLU A 690 30.71 7.28 -12.71
C GLU A 690 31.42 6.32 -11.75
N GLY A 691 32.45 5.62 -12.23
CA GLY A 691 33.26 4.70 -11.43
C GLY A 691 32.64 3.30 -11.26
N TRP A 692 31.65 2.96 -12.08
CA TRP A 692 30.97 1.66 -12.05
C TRP A 692 31.74 0.58 -12.84
N GLU A 693 32.69 0.98 -13.68
CA GLU A 693 33.46 0.10 -14.57
C GLU A 693 34.38 -0.86 -13.81
N GLU A 694 34.83 -0.46 -12.61
CA GLU A 694 35.64 -1.27 -11.69
C GLU A 694 34.83 -2.38 -10.98
N LEU A 695 33.49 -2.32 -11.08
CA LEU A 695 32.60 -3.24 -10.39
C LEU A 695 32.44 -4.56 -11.16
N GLY A 696 32.57 -5.67 -10.44
CA GLY A 696 32.34 -7.03 -10.89
C GLY A 696 30.85 -7.34 -10.89
N GLU A 697 30.32 -7.89 -9.80
CA GLU A 697 28.90 -8.09 -9.57
C GLU A 697 28.31 -7.02 -8.64
N VAL A 698 27.03 -6.67 -8.81
CA VAL A 698 26.27 -5.78 -7.92
C VAL A 698 25.08 -6.56 -7.37
N LEU A 699 25.07 -6.82 -6.08
CA LEU A 699 24.04 -7.60 -5.41
C LEU A 699 23.27 -6.73 -4.41
N MET A 700 21.96 -6.70 -4.54
CA MET A 700 21.05 -6.16 -3.53
C MET A 700 20.56 -7.28 -2.62
N VAL A 701 20.78 -7.13 -1.33
CA VAL A 701 20.32 -8.02 -0.27
C VAL A 701 19.21 -7.31 0.51
N ASP A 702 18.00 -7.41 -0.02
CA ASP A 702 16.78 -6.82 0.53
C ASP A 702 15.95 -7.86 1.32
N GLN A 703 14.93 -7.38 2.04
CA GLN A 703 14.04 -8.23 2.86
C GLN A 703 12.95 -8.95 2.07
N SER A 704 12.90 -8.78 0.74
CA SER A 704 11.85 -9.42 -0.07
C SER A 704 11.89 -10.95 0.02
N PRO A 705 10.72 -11.62 0.10
CA PRO A 705 10.68 -13.07 0.22
C PRO A 705 11.24 -13.73 -1.05
N ILE A 706 12.21 -14.62 -0.87
CA ILE A 706 12.89 -15.33 -1.98
C ILE A 706 11.92 -16.25 -2.73
N GLY A 707 11.03 -16.93 -2.00
CA GLY A 707 10.09 -17.89 -2.54
C GLY A 707 8.69 -17.66 -2.02
N ARG A 708 7.71 -17.53 -2.92
CA ARG A 708 6.28 -17.39 -2.56
C ARG A 708 5.58 -18.74 -2.36
N THR A 709 6.28 -19.85 -2.56
CA THR A 709 5.70 -21.20 -2.53
C THR A 709 6.45 -22.08 -1.53
N PRO A 710 5.76 -23.05 -0.91
CA PRO A 710 6.38 -24.00 0.03
C PRO A 710 7.35 -24.99 -0.65
N ARG A 711 7.42 -24.98 -1.99
CA ARG A 711 8.33 -25.81 -2.77
C ARG A 711 9.76 -25.30 -2.78
N SER A 712 9.95 -24.00 -2.58
CA SER A 712 11.27 -23.44 -2.34
C SER A 712 11.63 -23.74 -0.87
N ASN A 713 12.82 -24.28 -0.62
CA ASN A 713 13.35 -24.52 0.72
C ASN A 713 14.88 -24.34 0.76
N PRO A 714 15.51 -24.27 1.95
CA PRO A 714 16.95 -24.08 2.07
C PRO A 714 17.79 -25.12 1.31
N ALA A 715 17.38 -26.40 1.33
CA ALA A 715 18.12 -27.47 0.66
C ALA A 715 18.10 -27.35 -0.87
N VAL A 716 16.97 -26.94 -1.47
CA VAL A 716 16.86 -26.66 -2.90
C VAL A 716 17.64 -25.41 -3.26
N TYR A 717 17.53 -24.36 -2.45
CA TYR A 717 18.21 -23.08 -2.71
C TYR A 717 19.73 -23.22 -2.69
N ALA A 718 20.28 -23.95 -1.71
CA ALA A 718 21.71 -24.23 -1.63
C ALA A 718 22.20 -25.28 -2.65
N GLY A 719 21.30 -25.91 -3.42
CA GLY A 719 21.62 -27.01 -4.33
C GLY A 719 22.00 -28.32 -3.64
N ALA A 720 21.83 -28.42 -2.31
CA ALA A 720 22.11 -29.63 -1.54
C ALA A 720 21.12 -30.76 -1.85
N PHE A 721 19.86 -30.40 -2.13
CA PHE A 721 18.80 -31.39 -2.35
C PHE A 721 19.03 -32.24 -3.61
N ASP A 722 19.66 -31.69 -4.65
CA ASP A 722 19.99 -32.46 -5.86
C ASP A 722 20.98 -33.59 -5.59
N GLU A 723 21.94 -33.34 -4.70
CA GLU A 723 22.90 -34.36 -4.27
C GLU A 723 22.25 -35.39 -3.34
N VAL A 724 21.33 -34.96 -2.46
CA VAL A 724 20.50 -35.88 -1.65
C VAL A 724 19.68 -36.81 -2.54
N ARG A 725 19.02 -36.29 -3.58
CA ARG A 725 18.23 -37.09 -4.52
C ARG A 725 19.07 -38.14 -5.25
N LYS A 726 20.27 -37.75 -5.71
CA LYS A 726 21.23 -38.67 -6.33
C LYS A 726 21.67 -39.77 -5.36
N LEU A 727 21.94 -39.41 -4.10
CA LEU A 727 22.31 -40.38 -3.07
C LEU A 727 21.21 -41.42 -2.87
N TYR A 728 19.96 -40.97 -2.64
CA TYR A 728 18.83 -41.88 -2.44
C TYR A 728 18.53 -42.73 -3.69
N GLY A 729 18.66 -42.18 -4.90
CA GLY A 729 18.53 -42.94 -6.16
C GLY A 729 19.61 -44.01 -6.33
N SER A 730 20.80 -43.83 -5.75
CA SER A 730 21.92 -44.79 -5.81
C SER A 730 21.89 -45.88 -4.72
N LEU A 731 20.88 -45.90 -3.86
CA LEU A 731 20.74 -46.93 -2.83
C LEU A 731 20.35 -48.28 -3.45
N PRO A 732 20.86 -49.42 -2.93
CA PRO A 732 20.56 -50.73 -3.51
C PRO A 732 19.06 -51.03 -3.55
N ASP A 733 18.34 -50.63 -2.50
CA ASP A 733 16.89 -50.83 -2.42
C ASP A 733 16.11 -49.93 -3.39
N SER A 734 16.65 -48.74 -3.72
CA SER A 734 16.09 -47.88 -4.77
C SER A 734 16.30 -48.49 -6.15
N THR A 735 17.51 -48.96 -6.44
CA THR A 735 17.84 -49.60 -7.73
C THR A 735 17.00 -50.86 -7.96
N ARG A 736 16.75 -51.68 -6.92
CA ARG A 736 15.86 -52.85 -6.99
C ARG A 736 14.42 -52.49 -7.34
N GLN A 737 13.94 -51.32 -6.91
CA GLN A 737 12.57 -50.85 -7.18
C GLN A 737 12.47 -49.99 -8.45
N GLY A 738 13.57 -49.81 -9.18
CA GLY A 738 13.61 -48.94 -10.36
C GLY A 738 13.51 -47.44 -10.05
N PHE A 739 13.78 -47.05 -8.80
CA PHE A 739 13.76 -45.65 -8.39
C PHE A 739 15.07 -44.96 -8.75
N ASP A 740 14.95 -43.74 -9.28
CA ASP A 740 16.04 -42.87 -9.70
C ASP A 740 16.04 -41.55 -8.91
N ALA A 741 16.97 -40.65 -9.21
CA ALA A 741 17.01 -39.33 -8.57
C ALA A 741 15.77 -38.46 -8.88
N GLY A 742 15.07 -38.73 -9.99
CA GLY A 742 13.80 -38.10 -10.35
C GLY A 742 12.70 -38.47 -9.36
N THR A 743 12.63 -39.73 -8.95
CA THR A 743 11.63 -40.27 -8.02
C THR A 743 11.62 -39.52 -6.68
N PHE A 744 12.80 -39.15 -6.17
CA PHE A 744 12.95 -38.38 -4.91
C PHE A 744 12.75 -36.86 -5.08
N SER A 745 12.30 -36.38 -6.25
CA SER A 745 11.97 -34.96 -6.48
C SER A 745 10.52 -34.67 -6.10
N PHE A 746 10.28 -33.80 -5.12
CA PHE A 746 8.93 -33.33 -4.80
C PHE A 746 8.41 -32.27 -5.81
N ASN A 747 9.27 -31.69 -6.66
CA ASN A 747 8.88 -30.66 -7.63
C ASN A 747 8.31 -31.24 -8.93
N SER A 748 8.98 -32.27 -9.45
CA SER A 748 8.74 -32.81 -10.79
C SER A 748 8.76 -34.34 -10.85
N GLY A 749 9.05 -35.02 -9.73
CA GLY A 749 9.20 -36.47 -9.68
C GLY A 749 7.88 -37.23 -9.51
N ASP A 750 7.87 -38.47 -9.98
CA ASP A 750 6.72 -39.36 -9.84
C ASP A 750 6.48 -39.80 -8.40
N GLY A 751 7.50 -39.76 -7.54
CA GLY A 751 7.42 -40.17 -6.13
C GLY A 751 6.74 -39.19 -5.17
N ARG A 752 6.25 -38.04 -5.66
CA ARG A 752 5.58 -37.02 -4.84
C ARG A 752 4.15 -37.44 -4.47
N CYS A 753 3.65 -36.96 -3.34
CA CYS A 753 2.25 -37.13 -2.95
C CYS A 753 1.32 -36.53 -4.04
N PRO A 754 0.35 -37.30 -4.57
CA PRO A 754 -0.51 -36.87 -5.68
C PRO A 754 -1.46 -35.74 -5.28
N ARG A 755 -1.96 -35.74 -4.04
CA ARG A 755 -2.92 -34.74 -3.55
C ARG A 755 -2.34 -33.35 -3.41
N CYS A 756 -1.21 -33.19 -2.70
CA CYS A 756 -0.55 -31.88 -2.59
C CYS A 756 0.42 -31.59 -3.75
N GLY A 757 0.59 -32.53 -4.69
CA GLY A 757 1.59 -32.45 -5.77
C GLY A 757 2.99 -32.14 -5.23
N GLY A 758 3.39 -32.76 -4.12
CA GLY A 758 4.69 -32.55 -3.46
C GLY A 758 4.86 -31.26 -2.65
N ALA A 759 3.84 -30.41 -2.49
CA ALA A 759 3.92 -29.21 -1.65
C ALA A 759 3.99 -29.50 -0.14
N GLY A 760 3.48 -30.66 0.30
CA GLY A 760 3.36 -31.06 1.71
C GLY A 760 2.24 -30.34 2.48
N SER A 761 1.66 -29.30 1.90
CA SER A 761 0.60 -28.51 2.53
C SER A 761 -0.46 -28.09 1.51
N GLU A 762 -1.66 -27.84 2.01
CA GLU A 762 -2.78 -27.29 1.26
C GLU A 762 -3.09 -25.88 1.76
N LYS A 763 -3.31 -24.97 0.81
CA LYS A 763 -3.72 -23.60 1.11
C LYS A 763 -5.24 -23.52 1.12
N ILE A 764 -5.81 -23.13 2.25
CA ILE A 764 -7.24 -22.90 2.42
C ILE A 764 -7.49 -21.41 2.40
N GLU A 765 -8.25 -20.94 1.41
CA GLU A 765 -8.67 -19.54 1.34
C GLU A 765 -9.77 -19.28 2.38
N MET A 766 -9.51 -18.32 3.27
CA MET A 766 -10.46 -17.89 4.30
C MET A 766 -11.08 -16.56 3.88
N GLN A 767 -12.37 -16.37 4.13
CA GLN A 767 -13.07 -15.15 3.67
C GLN A 767 -12.73 -13.91 4.49
N PHE A 768 -12.58 -14.06 5.81
CA PHE A 768 -12.39 -12.94 6.76
C PHE A 768 -11.05 -12.97 7.49
N LEU A 769 -10.30 -14.06 7.35
CA LEU A 769 -9.03 -14.30 8.04
C LEU A 769 -7.92 -14.53 7.01
N SER A 770 -6.67 -14.51 7.47
CA SER A 770 -5.55 -14.82 6.59
C SER A 770 -5.66 -16.26 6.10
N ASP A 771 -5.31 -16.48 4.82
CA ASP A 771 -5.31 -17.82 4.22
C ASP A 771 -4.50 -18.78 5.09
N LEU A 772 -5.06 -19.95 5.39
CA LEU A 772 -4.41 -20.95 6.23
C LEU A 772 -3.62 -21.92 5.35
N GLN A 773 -2.50 -22.40 5.87
CA GLN A 773 -1.70 -23.43 5.23
C GLN A 773 -1.65 -24.66 6.15
N LEU A 774 -2.41 -25.69 5.81
CA LEU A 774 -2.51 -26.90 6.62
C LEU A 774 -1.64 -28.02 6.04
N PRO A 775 -1.08 -28.91 6.87
CA PRO A 775 -0.44 -30.13 6.39
C PRO A 775 -1.37 -30.91 5.46
N CYS A 776 -0.82 -31.50 4.40
CA CYS A 776 -1.61 -32.33 3.51
C CYS A 776 -2.11 -33.57 4.26
N PRO A 777 -3.41 -33.85 4.31
CA PRO A 777 -3.94 -34.95 5.12
C PRO A 777 -3.64 -36.35 4.55
N GLU A 778 -3.11 -36.45 3.32
CA GLU A 778 -2.70 -37.73 2.75
C GLU A 778 -1.25 -38.10 3.08
N CYS A 779 -0.34 -37.13 3.06
CA CYS A 779 1.08 -37.37 3.32
C CYS A 779 1.56 -36.81 4.66
N ASP A 780 0.70 -36.15 5.41
CA ASP A 780 1.00 -35.50 6.70
C ASP A 780 2.26 -34.62 6.64
N GLY A 781 2.38 -33.80 5.59
CA GLY A 781 3.54 -32.91 5.42
C GLY A 781 4.79 -33.55 4.81
N THR A 782 4.86 -34.89 4.67
CA THR A 782 6.08 -35.59 4.21
C THR A 782 6.42 -35.36 2.74
N ARG A 783 5.47 -34.89 1.92
CA ARG A 783 5.60 -34.57 0.47
C ARG A 783 5.73 -35.76 -0.48
N PHE A 784 5.97 -36.96 0.01
CA PHE A 784 6.24 -38.15 -0.81
C PHE A 784 5.18 -39.23 -0.63
N ARG A 785 5.15 -40.19 -1.56
CA ARG A 785 4.32 -41.38 -1.45
C ARG A 785 4.92 -42.37 -0.42
N PRO A 786 4.10 -43.24 0.20
CA PRO A 786 4.59 -44.16 1.24
C PRO A 786 5.65 -45.17 0.77
N ASP A 787 5.64 -45.57 -0.50
CA ASP A 787 6.64 -46.45 -1.13
C ASP A 787 8.03 -45.81 -1.18
N VAL A 788 8.11 -44.51 -1.51
CA VAL A 788 9.36 -43.73 -1.52
C VAL A 788 9.94 -43.60 -0.12
N LEU A 789 9.09 -43.42 0.90
CA LEU A 789 9.51 -43.28 2.29
C LEU A 789 10.09 -44.58 2.90
N LYS A 790 9.89 -45.73 2.25
CA LYS A 790 10.51 -47.00 2.68
C LYS A 790 12.01 -47.04 2.41
N ILE A 791 12.50 -46.28 1.43
CA ILE A 791 13.91 -46.18 1.12
C ILE A 791 14.60 -45.37 2.22
N ARG A 792 15.62 -45.96 2.86
CA ARG A 792 16.33 -45.37 4.00
C ARG A 792 17.83 -45.31 3.78
N TYR A 793 18.43 -44.19 4.15
CA TYR A 793 19.87 -44.03 4.34
C TYR A 793 20.12 -43.80 5.83
N ARG A 794 20.98 -44.62 6.47
CA ARG A 794 21.20 -44.59 7.93
C ARG A 794 19.89 -44.53 8.72
N GLU A 795 18.95 -45.42 8.38
CA GLU A 795 17.61 -45.54 8.97
C GLU A 795 16.64 -44.37 8.75
N LYS A 796 17.05 -43.33 8.02
CA LYS A 796 16.26 -42.13 7.75
C LYS A 796 15.75 -42.12 6.31
N SER A 797 14.46 -41.82 6.14
CA SER A 797 13.85 -41.58 4.83
C SER A 797 14.24 -40.20 4.28
N VAL A 798 13.93 -39.95 3.00
CA VAL A 798 14.14 -38.63 2.39
C VAL A 798 13.34 -37.53 3.11
N ALA A 799 12.15 -37.85 3.65
CA ALA A 799 11.36 -36.90 4.42
C ALA A 799 12.01 -36.58 5.77
N ASP A 800 12.59 -37.59 6.43
CA ASP A 800 13.32 -37.38 7.70
C ASP A 800 14.53 -36.47 7.50
N VAL A 801 15.28 -36.67 6.41
CA VAL A 801 16.43 -35.80 6.06
C VAL A 801 15.98 -34.36 5.79
N LEU A 802 14.84 -34.17 5.13
CA LEU A 802 14.28 -32.83 4.93
C LEU A 802 13.75 -32.20 6.24
N ALA A 803 13.42 -33.00 7.25
CA ALA A 803 12.98 -32.52 8.55
C ALA A 803 14.15 -32.13 9.48
N MET A 804 15.37 -32.59 9.21
CA MET A 804 16.59 -32.23 9.97
C MET A 804 16.92 -30.75 9.82
N THR A 805 17.54 -30.18 10.86
CA THR A 805 18.20 -28.87 10.75
C THR A 805 19.41 -28.95 9.83
N VAL A 806 19.86 -27.82 9.29
CA VAL A 806 21.08 -27.74 8.46
C VAL A 806 22.30 -28.23 9.25
N ASP A 807 22.41 -27.92 10.53
CA ASP A 807 23.47 -28.42 11.41
C ASP A 807 23.40 -29.94 11.56
N GLN A 808 22.22 -30.49 11.89
CA GLN A 808 22.01 -31.93 12.00
C GLN A 808 22.31 -32.66 10.69
N ALA A 809 21.85 -32.12 9.56
CA ALA A 809 22.12 -32.71 8.25
C ALA A 809 23.61 -32.68 7.93
N SER A 810 24.31 -31.60 8.27
CA SER A 810 25.75 -31.48 8.06
C SER A 810 26.54 -32.50 8.88
N GLU A 811 26.15 -32.74 10.13
CA GLU A 811 26.72 -33.79 10.98
C GLU A 811 26.34 -35.19 10.48
N PHE A 812 25.09 -35.39 10.06
CA PHE A 812 24.58 -36.67 9.57
C PHE A 812 25.28 -37.14 8.28
N PHE A 813 25.61 -36.21 7.37
CA PHE A 813 26.36 -36.50 6.15
C PHE A 813 27.87 -36.35 6.31
N ALA A 814 28.38 -35.98 7.49
CA ALA A 814 29.81 -35.92 7.75
C ALA A 814 30.46 -37.32 7.66
N PRO A 815 31.78 -37.38 7.35
CA PRO A 815 32.54 -38.61 7.44
C PRO A 815 32.48 -39.19 8.85
N GLY A 816 32.28 -40.50 8.96
CA GLY A 816 32.15 -41.23 10.23
C GLY A 816 32.11 -42.75 10.00
N ASP A 817 31.75 -43.53 11.01
CA ASP A 817 31.89 -45.01 11.01
C ASP A 817 30.93 -45.77 10.06
N HIS A 818 30.06 -45.08 9.33
CA HIS A 818 29.13 -45.71 8.40
C HIS A 818 29.81 -46.09 7.06
N PRO A 819 29.61 -47.29 6.49
CA PRO A 819 30.31 -47.77 5.28
C PRO A 819 30.15 -46.88 4.03
N ARG A 820 29.07 -46.10 3.97
CA ARG A 820 28.79 -45.12 2.90
C ARG A 820 28.99 -43.65 3.33
N SER A 821 29.67 -43.38 4.44
CA SER A 821 30.02 -42.03 4.86
C SER A 821 31.07 -41.38 3.95
N GLU A 822 31.87 -42.22 3.28
CA GLU A 822 32.91 -41.78 2.33
C GLU A 822 32.38 -41.49 0.92
N ASP A 823 31.07 -41.66 0.69
CA ASP A 823 30.45 -41.37 -0.61
C ASP A 823 30.74 -39.92 -1.04
N PRO A 824 31.26 -39.68 -2.26
CA PRO A 824 31.49 -38.34 -2.79
C PRO A 824 30.24 -37.44 -2.72
N LEU A 825 29.03 -38.02 -2.81
CA LEU A 825 27.77 -37.29 -2.67
C LEU A 825 27.60 -36.71 -1.26
N CYS A 826 27.96 -37.45 -0.20
CA CYS A 826 27.88 -36.97 1.18
C CYS A 826 28.79 -35.75 1.39
N ARG A 827 30.02 -35.79 0.88
CA ARG A 827 30.95 -34.64 0.92
C ARG A 827 30.41 -33.43 0.16
N ARG A 828 29.79 -33.64 -1.00
CA ARG A 828 29.15 -32.56 -1.77
C ARG A 828 27.96 -31.96 -1.03
N ILE A 829 27.13 -32.77 -0.37
CA ILE A 829 26.00 -32.29 0.45
C ILE A 829 26.52 -31.36 1.55
N VAL A 830 27.49 -31.81 2.37
CA VAL A 830 28.07 -30.99 3.44
C VAL A 830 28.68 -29.70 2.88
N ALA A 831 29.40 -29.77 1.76
CA ALA A 831 29.98 -28.58 1.12
C ALA A 831 28.91 -27.57 0.65
N ARG A 832 27.73 -28.03 0.23
CA ARG A 832 26.59 -27.17 -0.16
C ARG A 832 25.85 -26.60 1.05
N LEU A 833 25.85 -27.28 2.19
CA LEU A 833 25.22 -26.81 3.43
C LEU A 833 26.10 -25.85 4.24
N GLU A 834 27.42 -25.96 4.13
CA GLU A 834 28.37 -25.14 4.90
C GLU A 834 28.14 -23.61 4.77
N PRO A 835 27.83 -23.03 3.59
CA PRO A 835 27.48 -21.62 3.48
C PRO A 835 26.29 -21.21 4.37
N LEU A 836 25.24 -22.04 4.47
CA LEU A 836 24.07 -21.77 5.32
C LEU A 836 24.47 -21.70 6.80
N ARG A 837 25.38 -22.57 7.25
CA ARG A 837 25.89 -22.56 8.63
C ARG A 837 26.69 -21.30 8.92
N ARG A 838 27.55 -20.89 7.99
CA ARG A 838 28.41 -19.70 8.14
C ARG A 838 27.63 -18.40 8.28
N VAL A 839 26.50 -18.27 7.59
CA VAL A 839 25.61 -17.10 7.73
C VAL A 839 24.68 -17.20 8.95
N GLY A 840 24.82 -18.24 9.78
CA GLY A 840 24.03 -18.43 11.00
C GLY A 840 22.64 -19.06 10.79
N LEU A 841 22.39 -19.69 9.64
CA LEU A 841 21.12 -20.37 9.33
C LEU A 841 21.14 -21.88 9.61
N GLY A 842 22.09 -22.35 10.44
CA GLY A 842 22.25 -23.76 10.80
C GLY A 842 21.02 -24.40 11.46
N TYR A 843 20.21 -23.58 12.14
CA TYR A 843 19.00 -24.03 12.84
C TYR A 843 17.80 -24.27 11.92
N LEU A 844 17.80 -23.76 10.68
CA LEU A 844 16.68 -23.95 9.76
C LEU A 844 16.55 -25.42 9.35
N ARG A 845 15.32 -25.90 9.17
CA ARG A 845 15.10 -27.24 8.61
C ARG A 845 15.36 -27.25 7.11
N MET A 846 16.00 -28.30 6.61
CA MET A 846 16.35 -28.47 5.19
C MET A 846 15.15 -28.27 4.25
N GLY A 847 13.99 -28.81 4.63
CA GLY A 847 12.74 -28.78 3.89
C GLY A 847 11.80 -27.62 4.23
N GLN A 848 12.17 -26.70 5.13
CA GLN A 848 11.32 -25.58 5.54
C GLN A 848 10.95 -24.70 4.35
N GLY A 849 9.66 -24.36 4.20
CA GLY A 849 9.22 -23.52 3.07
C GLY A 849 9.81 -22.11 3.18
N LEU A 850 10.40 -21.59 2.10
CA LEU A 850 11.00 -20.24 2.12
C LEU A 850 9.97 -19.13 2.38
N ASN A 851 8.70 -19.39 2.15
CA ASN A 851 7.60 -18.48 2.47
C ASN A 851 7.34 -18.33 3.98
N THR A 852 7.97 -19.16 4.81
CA THR A 852 7.86 -19.12 6.28
C THR A 852 9.08 -18.48 6.95
N LEU A 853 10.07 -18.04 6.16
CA LEU A 853 11.26 -17.38 6.69
C LEU A 853 10.96 -15.91 7.01
N SER A 854 11.57 -15.43 8.08
CA SER A 854 11.65 -14.00 8.41
C SER A 854 12.44 -13.22 7.37
N GLY A 855 12.28 -11.89 7.34
CA GLY A 855 13.03 -11.00 6.46
C GLY A 855 14.55 -11.15 6.61
N GLY A 856 15.04 -11.20 7.86
CA GLY A 856 16.47 -11.39 8.15
C GLY A 856 17.00 -12.78 7.78
N GLU A 857 16.19 -13.84 7.87
CA GLU A 857 16.56 -15.17 7.35
C GLU A 857 16.64 -15.18 5.82
N ALA A 858 15.69 -14.53 5.14
CA ALA A 858 15.70 -14.39 3.70
C ALA A 858 16.93 -13.60 3.21
N GLN A 859 17.31 -12.52 3.90
CA GLN A 859 18.53 -11.78 3.58
C GLN A 859 19.79 -12.64 3.69
N ARG A 860 19.98 -13.33 4.82
CA ARG A 860 21.12 -14.23 5.04
C ARG A 860 21.16 -15.34 3.98
N LEU A 861 20.00 -15.84 3.56
CA LEU A 861 19.92 -16.84 2.50
C LEU A 861 20.33 -16.29 1.12
N LYS A 862 20.00 -15.02 0.79
CA LYS A 862 20.47 -14.38 -0.46
C LYS A 862 22.00 -14.26 -0.50
N VAL A 863 22.63 -13.99 0.63
CA VAL A 863 24.11 -13.96 0.76
C VAL A 863 24.73 -15.32 0.43
N VAL A 864 24.07 -16.42 0.82
CA VAL A 864 24.54 -17.79 0.56
C VAL A 864 24.64 -18.10 -0.93
N GLY A 865 23.67 -17.67 -1.73
CA GLY A 865 23.72 -17.84 -3.19
C GLY A 865 25.01 -17.30 -3.79
N HIS A 866 25.46 -16.14 -3.31
CA HIS A 866 26.67 -15.48 -3.79
C HIS A 866 27.97 -16.09 -3.23
N LEU A 867 28.00 -16.47 -1.95
CA LEU A 867 29.18 -17.11 -1.32
C LEU A 867 29.53 -18.46 -1.98
N ALA A 868 28.54 -19.14 -2.57
CA ALA A 868 28.75 -20.38 -3.30
C ALA A 868 29.39 -20.17 -4.69
N GLU A 869 29.17 -19.02 -5.32
CA GLU A 869 29.62 -18.68 -6.68
C GLU A 869 31.01 -18.00 -6.70
N THR A 870 31.37 -17.25 -5.66
CA THR A 870 32.61 -16.45 -5.58
C THR A 870 33.91 -17.22 -5.34
N ARG A 871 33.90 -18.57 -5.39
CA ARG A 871 35.13 -19.37 -5.31
C ARG A 871 35.99 -19.34 -6.59
N GLY A 872 35.58 -18.63 -7.63
CA GLY A 872 36.37 -18.33 -8.83
C GLY A 872 36.95 -16.92 -8.80
N ARG A 873 38.28 -16.78 -8.90
CA ARG A 873 39.00 -15.50 -8.96
C ARG A 873 38.50 -14.63 -10.12
N GLY A 874 37.86 -13.50 -9.81
CA GLY A 874 37.66 -12.37 -10.74
C GLY A 874 38.47 -11.15 -10.28
N GLU A 875 39.09 -10.41 -11.21
CA GLU A 875 39.91 -9.22 -10.94
C GLU A 875 39.09 -7.98 -10.49
N LYS A 876 37.75 -8.01 -10.61
CA LYS A 876 36.86 -6.86 -10.36
C LYS A 876 36.25 -6.87 -8.95
N THR A 877 35.93 -5.68 -8.44
CA THR A 877 35.40 -5.49 -7.07
C THR A 877 33.88 -5.72 -7.05
N ASN A 878 33.35 -6.62 -6.22
CA ASN A 878 31.88 -6.78 -6.08
C ASN A 878 31.29 -5.72 -5.14
N LEU A 879 30.11 -5.20 -5.48
CA LEU A 879 29.33 -4.29 -4.65
C LEU A 879 28.16 -5.04 -4.00
N LEU A 880 28.19 -5.15 -2.67
CA LEU A 880 27.08 -5.71 -1.89
C LEU A 880 26.31 -4.56 -1.24
N ILE A 881 25.02 -4.49 -1.49
CA ILE A 881 24.12 -3.51 -0.91
C ILE A 881 23.18 -4.25 0.04
N PHE A 882 23.17 -3.85 1.31
CA PHE A 882 22.32 -4.44 2.33
C PHE A 882 21.27 -3.44 2.78
N ASP A 883 19.99 -3.79 2.66
CA ASP A 883 18.89 -2.96 3.13
C ASP A 883 18.52 -3.37 4.58
N GLU A 884 18.83 -2.52 5.55
CA GLU A 884 18.58 -2.75 6.99
C GLU A 884 18.94 -4.18 7.48
N PRO A 885 20.20 -4.63 7.33
CA PRO A 885 20.60 -6.02 7.64
C PRO A 885 20.56 -6.37 9.13
N THR A 886 20.37 -5.38 9.99
CA THR A 886 20.21 -5.55 11.45
C THR A 886 18.77 -5.86 11.86
N THR A 887 17.83 -5.84 10.91
CA THR A 887 16.41 -6.11 11.17
C THR A 887 16.21 -7.51 11.75
N GLY A 888 15.47 -7.59 12.85
CA GLY A 888 15.18 -8.82 13.58
C GLY A 888 16.38 -9.55 14.18
N LEU A 889 17.49 -8.84 14.39
CA LEU A 889 18.68 -9.38 15.02
C LEU A 889 18.85 -8.83 16.43
N HIS A 890 19.13 -9.72 17.37
CA HIS A 890 19.60 -9.32 18.69
C HIS A 890 21.00 -8.72 18.59
N TYR A 891 21.41 -7.89 19.56
CA TYR A 891 22.72 -7.23 19.56
C TYR A 891 23.91 -8.21 19.43
N GLU A 892 23.79 -9.41 20.02
CA GLU A 892 24.80 -10.46 19.88
C GLU A 892 24.82 -11.05 18.46
N ASP A 893 23.68 -11.14 17.79
CA ASP A 893 23.61 -11.59 16.39
C ASP A 893 24.18 -10.55 15.44
N VAL A 894 23.92 -9.25 15.68
CA VAL A 894 24.54 -8.14 14.94
C VAL A 894 26.07 -8.19 15.06
N ARG A 895 26.58 -8.50 16.26
CA ARG A 895 28.01 -8.71 16.47
C ARG A 895 28.55 -9.89 15.68
N GLY A 896 27.77 -10.96 15.53
CA GLY A 896 28.08 -12.09 14.66
C GLY A 896 28.13 -11.68 13.19
N LEU A 897 27.11 -10.97 12.72
CA LEU A 897 26.97 -10.52 11.35
C LEU A 897 28.11 -9.59 10.92
N LEU A 898 28.54 -8.66 11.78
CA LEU A 898 29.66 -7.76 11.49
C LEU A 898 31.02 -8.46 11.30
N LYS A 899 31.16 -9.72 11.77
CA LYS A 899 32.40 -10.50 11.58
C LYS A 899 32.45 -11.23 10.23
N VAL A 900 31.29 -11.48 9.63
CA VAL A 900 31.13 -12.12 8.32
C VAL A 900 31.35 -11.07 7.24
#